data_AF-A0A0U0ZTD6-F1
#
_entry.id   AF-A0A0U0ZTD6-F1
#
_cell.length_a   1.000
_cell.length_b   1.000
_cell.length_c   1.000
_cell.angle_alpha   90.00
_cell.angle_beta   90.00
_cell.angle_gamma   90.00
#
_symmetry.space_group_name_H-M   'P 1'
#
loop_
_entity.id
_entity.type
_entity.pdbx_description
1 polymer ?
#
loop_
_entity_poly.entity_id
_entity_poly.type
_entity_poly.pdbx_seq_one_letter_code
_entity_poly.pdbx_strand_id
1 'polypeptide(L)'
;MAEYGRQDRYLIADGTVYRIADTDSADDAVIAIIEEHSEPDAVLRVLNADAVEDHLDGPMPEDFPGAAIEVFGPGGEVKEVGWLPEAVLMTTTTASEQQEPEQEQLRAQESVPTAPQAAPPDDGAPTPGQAPAQEPAWSVGSRMWADVPQEDVDTRMLIATSRGIVTPSGEVVSRPFAAREHLGMFVCKYTHWGIEPEDEDDKWDPQRVKLAITPYALSAMGFEYDNILPSELDNVVSEAFGAKVTYSKSGWFTLKFPEQPSGGAARSAEVLLLPFVHLDPSKSRPNDRGIAGIVGKDTYLSADELKMAHTAGRRIRWLWKFQGVTPGPRWSTVGATIAMRTMKKAKDGKWAAIEAAPIPPDVSKRGRLYSPWWVKSWKPAKPDDRYDGLPLARFQFDQQNAYLPSATGAFLGYGKPLWDNKPEISEFFWKENYTPPFVLAKTTIAAGDQLPGMDEGLPLPIPGMRWDKEVTMWLPTVEIEHLLKPPEKGGWGLDPGSIRIDRTYRWPNQAQLLRGFGEQLRDALVRDRANGEEAFVDMNKAIYASFFGRTIAAGDGQFDFPFLKFRQPVWCMTWQALTRHRAMAYAKRIRDNHKLYPVQVLVDAWFYDIPADMDYHFLEDARNKNGVFNNGSYRYKGHQLLPEKKKIRTR
;
A
#
# COMPACT_ATOMS: atom_id res chain seq x y z
N MET A 1 13.20 -40.47 2.07
CA MET A 1 13.56 -39.17 1.49
C MET A 1 14.91 -39.36 0.85
N ALA A 2 15.00 -39.25 -0.48
CA ALA A 2 16.25 -39.41 -1.21
C ALA A 2 17.17 -38.23 -0.86
N GLU A 3 18.44 -38.50 -0.54
CA GLU A 3 19.49 -37.50 -0.39
C GLU A 3 19.63 -36.74 -1.71
N TYR A 4 19.11 -35.52 -1.77
CA TYR A 4 19.44 -34.60 -2.86
C TYR A 4 20.89 -34.17 -2.65
N GLY A 5 21.75 -34.55 -3.61
CA GLY A 5 23.16 -34.21 -3.62
C GLY A 5 23.38 -32.70 -3.53
N ARG A 6 24.43 -32.32 -2.82
CA ARG A 6 24.88 -30.95 -2.60
C ARG A 6 24.98 -30.21 -3.94
N GLN A 7 24.16 -29.18 -4.16
CA GLN A 7 24.19 -28.35 -5.38
C GLN A 7 25.02 -27.10 -5.11
N ASP A 8 26.23 -27.03 -5.68
CA ASP A 8 27.04 -25.81 -5.67
C ASP A 8 26.42 -24.77 -6.61
N ARG A 9 26.17 -23.56 -6.10
CA ARG A 9 25.56 -22.45 -6.85
C ARG A 9 26.59 -21.36 -7.12
N TYR A 10 26.56 -20.77 -8.32
CA TYR A 10 27.51 -19.74 -8.76
C TYR A 10 26.74 -18.53 -9.32
N LEU A 11 27.25 -17.32 -9.07
CA LEU A 11 26.79 -16.06 -9.63
C LEU A 11 27.88 -15.49 -10.54
N ILE A 12 27.51 -15.09 -11.76
CA ILE A 12 28.43 -14.43 -12.69
C ILE A 12 28.01 -12.96 -12.79
N ALA A 13 28.93 -12.06 -12.43
CA ALA A 13 28.72 -10.61 -12.53
C ALA A 13 30.02 -9.96 -12.99
N ASP A 14 29.92 -9.03 -13.95
CA ASP A 14 31.06 -8.28 -14.51
C ASP A 14 32.25 -9.16 -14.93
N GLY A 15 31.96 -10.31 -15.56
CA GLY A 15 32.97 -11.27 -16.02
C GLY A 15 33.67 -12.06 -14.92
N THR A 16 33.24 -11.91 -13.66
CA THR A 16 33.79 -12.63 -12.51
C THR A 16 32.79 -13.65 -11.99
N VAL A 17 33.26 -14.88 -11.72
CA VAL A 17 32.44 -15.97 -11.18
C VAL A 17 32.61 -16.03 -9.66
N TYR A 18 31.49 -15.89 -8.95
CA TYR A 18 31.41 -15.97 -7.49
C TYR A 18 30.71 -17.27 -7.09
N ARG A 19 31.35 -18.09 -6.25
CA ARG A 19 30.68 -19.25 -5.64
C ARG A 19 29.83 -18.79 -4.46
N ILE A 20 28.56 -19.16 -4.47
CA ILE A 20 27.63 -18.86 -3.39
C ILE A 20 27.85 -19.88 -2.28
N ALA A 21 28.06 -19.39 -1.06
CA ALA A 21 28.30 -20.25 0.09
C ALA A 21 27.03 -21.01 0.49
N ASP A 22 27.16 -22.30 0.81
CA ASP A 22 26.08 -23.20 1.24
C ASP A 22 25.65 -22.87 2.69
N THR A 23 24.86 -21.81 2.85
CA THR A 23 24.35 -21.28 4.13
C THR A 23 22.91 -20.77 3.97
N ASP A 24 22.09 -20.89 5.01
CA ASP A 24 20.66 -20.50 4.98
C ASP A 24 20.44 -19.04 4.55
N SER A 25 21.33 -18.13 4.96
CA SER A 25 21.26 -16.72 4.58
C SER A 25 21.62 -16.46 3.11
N ALA A 26 22.46 -17.31 2.51
CA ALA A 26 22.79 -17.23 1.10
C ALA A 26 21.65 -17.79 0.22
N ASP A 27 20.92 -18.79 0.71
CA ASP A 27 19.72 -19.30 0.05
C ASP A 27 18.62 -18.25 -0.02
N ASP A 28 18.37 -17.55 1.09
CA ASP A 28 17.41 -16.44 1.13
C ASP A 28 17.82 -15.29 0.19
N ALA A 29 19.12 -14.96 0.12
CA ALA A 29 19.62 -13.93 -0.77
C ALA A 29 19.50 -14.31 -2.25
N VAL A 30 19.76 -15.57 -2.60
CA VAL A 30 19.60 -16.08 -3.97
C VAL A 30 18.14 -16.09 -4.38
N ILE A 31 17.23 -16.51 -3.50
CA ILE A 31 15.79 -16.47 -3.75
C ILE A 31 15.32 -15.03 -3.94
N ALA A 32 15.75 -14.08 -3.09
CA ALA A 32 15.42 -12.68 -3.25
C ALA A 32 15.91 -12.10 -4.59
N ILE A 33 17.15 -12.42 -4.99
CA ILE A 33 17.67 -11.99 -6.30
C ILE A 33 16.84 -12.60 -7.43
N ILE A 34 16.51 -13.90 -7.36
CA ILE A 34 15.73 -14.57 -8.39
C ILE A 34 14.31 -14.01 -8.50
N GLU A 35 13.64 -13.80 -7.37
CA GLU A 35 12.23 -13.41 -7.33
C GLU A 35 12.01 -11.90 -7.54
N GLU A 36 12.96 -11.05 -7.14
CA GLU A 36 12.79 -9.59 -7.14
C GLU A 36 13.64 -8.87 -8.19
N HIS A 37 14.76 -9.46 -8.61
CA HIS A 37 15.78 -8.78 -9.42
C HIS A 37 16.26 -9.58 -10.63
N SER A 38 15.63 -10.71 -10.94
CA SER A 38 15.93 -11.52 -12.12
C SER A 38 14.68 -11.72 -12.98
N GLU A 39 14.89 -11.89 -14.28
CA GLU A 39 13.86 -12.39 -15.18
C GLU A 39 14.20 -13.86 -15.53
N PRO A 40 13.24 -14.79 -15.52
CA PRO A 40 13.51 -16.14 -16.00
C PRO A 40 13.86 -16.09 -17.49
N ASP A 41 15.14 -16.30 -17.79
CA ASP A 41 15.61 -16.51 -19.15
C ASP A 41 15.53 -18.01 -19.50
N ALA A 42 15.64 -18.35 -20.79
CA ALA A 42 15.64 -19.75 -21.23
C ALA A 42 16.69 -20.59 -20.46
N VAL A 43 16.48 -21.90 -20.38
CA VAL A 43 17.53 -22.83 -19.90
C VAL A 43 18.82 -22.49 -20.65
N LEU A 44 19.91 -22.21 -19.93
CA LEU A 44 21.20 -21.90 -20.52
C LEU A 44 21.59 -23.07 -21.45
N ARG A 45 21.40 -22.89 -22.76
CA ARG A 45 21.73 -23.88 -23.78
C ARG A 45 23.12 -23.56 -24.27
N VAL A 46 24.06 -24.40 -23.90
CA VAL A 46 25.45 -24.30 -24.34
C VAL A 46 25.60 -25.24 -25.52
N LEU A 47 26.16 -24.76 -26.63
CA LEU A 47 26.48 -25.58 -27.80
C LEU A 47 27.81 -26.28 -27.55
N ASN A 48 27.88 -27.59 -27.76
CA ASN A 48 29.15 -28.31 -27.80
C ASN A 48 29.87 -28.05 -29.14
N ALA A 49 31.12 -28.49 -29.26
CA ALA A 49 31.93 -28.24 -30.46
C ALA A 49 31.22 -28.68 -31.76
N ASP A 50 30.67 -29.90 -31.78
CA ASP A 50 29.95 -30.45 -32.95
C ASP A 50 28.75 -29.57 -33.34
N ALA A 51 27.97 -29.08 -32.37
CA ALA A 51 26.82 -28.22 -32.64
C ALA A 51 27.21 -26.80 -33.08
N VAL A 52 28.42 -26.33 -32.76
CA VAL A 52 28.95 -25.07 -33.28
C VAL A 52 29.42 -25.24 -34.72
N GLU A 53 30.13 -26.32 -35.04
CA GLU A 53 30.57 -26.64 -36.40
C GLU A 53 29.38 -26.85 -37.35
N ASP A 54 28.31 -27.52 -36.88
CA ASP A 54 27.04 -27.65 -37.61
C ASP A 54 26.38 -26.28 -37.86
N HIS A 55 26.55 -25.31 -36.95
CA HIS A 55 26.01 -23.96 -37.10
C HIS A 55 26.83 -23.08 -38.04
N LEU A 56 28.13 -23.35 -38.15
CA LEU A 56 29.08 -22.67 -39.04
C LEU A 56 29.14 -23.29 -40.44
N ASP A 57 28.49 -24.43 -40.64
CA ASP A 57 28.51 -25.24 -41.88
C ASP A 57 29.96 -25.62 -42.30
N GLY A 58 30.79 -25.94 -41.30
CA GLY A 58 32.22 -26.24 -41.47
C GLY A 58 33.01 -26.27 -40.15
N PRO A 59 34.30 -26.68 -40.17
CA PRO A 59 35.13 -26.74 -38.97
C PRO A 59 35.37 -25.34 -38.39
N MET A 60 35.54 -25.27 -37.06
CA MET A 60 35.74 -24.02 -36.34
C MET A 60 37.04 -23.30 -36.81
N PRO A 61 36.98 -22.01 -37.18
CA PRO A 61 38.17 -21.22 -37.57
C PRO A 61 39.22 -21.14 -36.45
N GLU A 62 40.51 -21.01 -36.81
CA GLU A 62 41.61 -20.93 -35.83
C GLU A 62 41.50 -19.71 -34.90
N ASP A 63 40.80 -18.66 -35.31
CA ASP A 63 40.55 -17.43 -34.56
C ASP A 63 39.18 -17.39 -33.86
N PHE A 64 38.47 -18.51 -33.79
CA PHE A 64 37.17 -18.58 -33.14
C PHE A 64 37.30 -18.33 -31.61
N PRO A 65 36.35 -17.59 -30.99
CA PRO A 65 36.41 -17.30 -29.57
C PRO A 65 36.52 -18.57 -28.71
N GLY A 66 37.32 -18.51 -27.64
CA GLY A 66 37.44 -19.61 -26.68
C GLY A 66 36.09 -20.01 -26.05
N ALA A 67 36.01 -21.25 -25.55
CA ALA A 67 34.78 -21.78 -24.94
C ALA A 67 34.32 -20.90 -23.76
N ALA A 68 33.01 -20.63 -23.71
CA ALA A 68 32.42 -19.83 -22.64
C ALA A 68 32.32 -20.62 -21.32
N ILE A 69 32.23 -21.96 -21.42
CA ILE A 69 32.13 -22.88 -20.29
C ILE A 69 33.04 -24.08 -20.54
N GLU A 70 33.89 -24.40 -19.56
CA GLU A 70 34.73 -25.60 -19.55
C GLU A 70 34.39 -26.45 -18.32
N VAL A 71 34.06 -27.72 -18.53
CA VAL A 71 33.74 -28.69 -17.48
C VAL A 71 34.98 -29.55 -17.24
N PHE A 72 35.51 -29.50 -16.02
CA PHE A 72 36.72 -30.25 -15.64
C PHE A 72 36.38 -31.56 -14.94
N GLY A 73 37.14 -32.61 -15.26
CA GLY A 73 37.14 -33.87 -14.55
C GLY A 73 37.87 -33.78 -13.19
N PRO A 74 37.75 -34.81 -12.33
CA PRO A 74 38.34 -34.81 -10.99
C PRO A 74 39.86 -34.65 -10.95
N GLY A 75 40.57 -34.88 -12.06
CA GLY A 75 42.02 -34.69 -12.19
C GLY A 75 42.42 -33.31 -12.75
N GLY A 76 41.46 -32.41 -12.99
CA GLY A 76 41.71 -31.08 -13.57
C GLY A 76 41.85 -31.07 -15.10
N GLU A 77 41.56 -32.19 -15.76
CA GLU A 77 41.45 -32.26 -17.22
C GLU A 77 40.12 -31.70 -17.72
N VAL A 78 40.12 -30.94 -18.83
CA VAL A 78 38.87 -30.49 -19.47
C VAL A 78 38.17 -31.70 -20.09
N LYS A 79 36.94 -31.98 -19.65
CA LYS A 79 36.09 -33.06 -20.16
C LYS A 79 35.10 -32.60 -21.22
N GLU A 80 34.60 -31.38 -21.09
CA GLU A 80 33.57 -30.85 -21.99
C GLU A 80 33.75 -29.35 -22.11
N VAL A 81 33.52 -28.80 -23.30
CA VAL A 81 33.63 -27.37 -23.59
C VAL A 81 32.37 -26.93 -24.32
N GLY A 82 31.92 -25.72 -24.04
CA GLY A 82 30.71 -25.21 -24.64
C GLY A 82 30.70 -23.70 -24.88
N TRP A 83 30.02 -23.31 -25.96
CA TRP A 83 29.87 -21.94 -26.42
C TRP A 83 28.43 -21.48 -26.26
N LEU A 84 28.25 -20.19 -25.94
CA LEU A 84 26.94 -19.56 -25.93
C LEU A 84 26.48 -19.30 -27.39
N PRO A 85 25.20 -19.54 -27.73
CA PRO A 85 24.68 -19.34 -29.10
C PRO A 85 24.95 -17.93 -29.66
N GLU A 86 24.94 -16.91 -28.80
CA GLU A 86 25.18 -15.51 -29.17
C GLU A 86 26.62 -15.26 -29.65
N ALA A 87 27.60 -16.03 -29.14
CA ALA A 87 29.00 -15.94 -29.58
C ALA A 87 29.21 -16.49 -31.00
N VAL A 88 28.38 -17.46 -31.42
CA VAL A 88 28.41 -18.06 -32.77
C VAL A 88 27.73 -17.15 -33.80
N LEU A 89 26.72 -16.37 -33.38
CA LEU A 89 26.03 -15.37 -34.22
C LEU A 89 26.90 -14.13 -34.49
N MET A 90 27.75 -13.73 -33.55
CA MET A 90 28.67 -12.59 -33.71
C MET A 90 29.73 -12.83 -34.78
N THR A 91 30.26 -14.05 -34.91
CA THR A 91 31.28 -14.45 -35.91
C THR A 91 30.70 -14.62 -37.33
N THR A 92 29.44 -15.02 -37.45
CA THR A 92 28.74 -15.10 -38.76
C THR A 92 28.34 -13.72 -39.29
N THR A 93 28.11 -12.74 -38.40
CA THR A 93 27.75 -11.37 -38.79
C THR A 93 28.98 -10.51 -39.17
N THR A 94 30.12 -10.72 -38.52
CA THR A 94 31.37 -9.97 -38.79
C THR A 94 32.07 -10.35 -40.11
N ALA A 95 31.68 -11.46 -40.74
CA ALA A 95 32.16 -11.83 -42.08
C ALA A 95 31.47 -11.07 -43.23
N SER A 96 30.34 -10.37 -42.97
CA SER A 96 29.48 -9.77 -44.01
C SER A 96 29.54 -8.24 -44.11
N GLU A 97 30.25 -7.54 -43.21
CA GLU A 97 30.23 -6.06 -43.14
C GLU A 97 31.63 -5.41 -43.22
N GLN A 98 32.49 -5.90 -44.11
CA GLN A 98 33.65 -5.13 -44.59
C GLN A 98 33.38 -4.61 -46.01
N GLN A 99 32.61 -3.51 -46.12
CA GLN A 99 32.66 -2.56 -47.24
C GLN A 99 31.88 -1.27 -46.88
N GLU A 100 32.56 -0.35 -46.22
CA GLU A 100 32.28 1.10 -46.29
C GLU A 100 32.89 1.67 -47.61
N PRO A 101 32.52 2.87 -48.14
CA PRO A 101 32.36 4.09 -47.32
C PRO A 101 31.41 5.22 -47.80
N GLU A 102 31.20 6.15 -46.87
CA GLU A 102 31.28 7.62 -46.99
C GLU A 102 30.12 8.51 -47.49
N GLN A 103 30.07 9.70 -46.86
CA GLN A 103 29.32 10.95 -47.11
C GLN A 103 27.88 11.01 -46.53
N GLU A 104 27.42 12.02 -45.80
CA GLU A 104 27.86 13.42 -45.67
C GLU A 104 27.18 14.05 -44.45
N GLN A 105 27.89 14.93 -43.77
CA GLN A 105 27.39 15.87 -42.76
C GLN A 105 26.31 16.80 -43.34
N LEU A 106 25.31 17.23 -42.55
CA LEU A 106 24.86 18.64 -42.45
C LEU A 106 23.68 18.83 -41.47
N ARG A 107 23.92 19.69 -40.46
CA ARG A 107 23.00 20.62 -39.73
C ARG A 107 21.78 20.03 -38.99
N ALA A 108 21.70 20.09 -37.66
CA ALA A 108 21.62 21.23 -36.72
C ALA A 108 20.24 21.92 -36.64
N GLN A 109 19.71 21.93 -35.39
CA GLN A 109 18.76 22.87 -34.76
C GLN A 109 17.27 22.71 -35.16
N GLU A 110 16.24 22.79 -34.28
CA GLU A 110 16.08 23.64 -33.09
C GLU A 110 14.82 23.24 -32.24
N SER A 111 14.91 23.37 -30.90
CA SER A 111 13.89 23.80 -29.89
C SER A 111 12.49 23.13 -29.75
N VAL A 112 11.80 22.98 -28.61
CA VAL A 112 11.92 23.10 -27.13
C VAL A 112 10.64 22.44 -26.56
N PRO A 113 10.64 21.73 -25.40
CA PRO A 113 9.42 21.32 -24.69
C PRO A 113 9.03 22.30 -23.57
N THR A 114 7.74 22.62 -23.47
CA THR A 114 7.14 23.51 -22.47
C THR A 114 6.84 22.78 -21.15
N ALA A 115 7.24 23.36 -20.02
CA ALA A 115 6.72 23.11 -18.67
C ALA A 115 6.73 24.45 -17.89
N PRO A 116 6.27 24.52 -16.62
CA PRO A 116 4.90 24.42 -16.11
C PRO A 116 4.44 25.74 -15.43
N GLN A 117 3.14 25.93 -15.20
CA GLN A 117 2.61 27.10 -14.45
C GLN A 117 2.73 26.90 -12.93
N ALA A 118 3.32 27.90 -12.28
CA ALA A 118 3.54 28.00 -10.84
C ALA A 118 2.28 28.40 -10.06
N ALA A 119 2.15 27.86 -8.84
CA ALA A 119 1.28 28.37 -7.79
C ALA A 119 2.03 29.42 -6.94
N PRO A 120 1.33 30.39 -6.32
CA PRO A 120 1.95 31.53 -5.63
C PRO A 120 2.60 31.15 -4.28
N PRO A 121 3.57 31.96 -3.79
CA PRO A 121 4.28 31.70 -2.55
C PRO A 121 3.38 31.95 -1.33
N ASP A 122 3.39 31.02 -0.39
CA ASP A 122 2.80 31.18 0.94
C ASP A 122 3.93 31.61 1.89
N ASP A 123 3.83 32.85 2.37
CA ASP A 123 4.74 33.45 3.34
C ASP A 123 4.51 32.81 4.72
N GLY A 124 5.34 31.83 5.06
CA GLY A 124 5.31 31.18 6.37
C GLY A 124 6.58 30.41 6.75
N ALA A 125 7.69 30.59 6.03
CA ALA A 125 8.98 30.07 6.46
C ALA A 125 9.58 31.01 7.53
N PRO A 126 9.95 30.52 8.72
CA PRO A 126 10.66 31.35 9.68
C PRO A 126 12.05 31.70 9.14
N THR A 127 12.34 32.99 9.05
CA THR A 127 13.68 33.53 8.77
C THR A 127 14.64 33.16 9.92
N PRO A 128 15.78 32.48 9.68
CA PRO A 128 16.78 32.27 10.72
C PRO A 128 17.65 33.52 10.84
N GLY A 129 17.48 34.25 11.95
CA GLY A 129 18.20 35.50 12.17
C GLY A 129 18.09 36.04 13.58
N GLN A 130 17.94 35.18 14.59
CA GLN A 130 18.24 35.43 16.01
C GLN A 130 17.92 34.14 16.78
N ALA A 131 18.92 33.56 17.44
CA ALA A 131 18.68 32.49 18.40
C ALA A 131 17.71 33.04 19.48
N PRO A 132 16.51 32.48 19.66
CA PRO A 132 15.68 32.85 20.80
C PRO A 132 16.50 32.59 22.07
N ALA A 133 16.42 33.50 23.04
CA ALA A 133 17.10 33.37 24.32
C ALA A 133 16.89 31.94 24.85
N GLN A 134 17.99 31.21 25.10
CA GLN A 134 17.94 29.82 25.54
C GLN A 134 17.14 29.74 26.85
N GLU A 135 15.88 29.30 26.74
CA GLU A 135 15.11 28.92 27.91
C GLU A 135 15.85 27.77 28.62
N PRO A 136 15.83 27.73 29.96
CA PRO A 136 16.59 26.74 30.71
C PRO A 136 16.13 25.31 30.36
N ALA A 137 17.11 24.40 30.37
CA ALA A 137 16.90 22.97 30.23
C ALA A 137 15.95 22.46 31.33
N TRP A 138 15.11 21.49 30.97
CA TRP A 138 14.20 20.86 31.91
C TRP A 138 14.95 19.97 32.90
N SER A 139 14.43 19.92 34.13
CA SER A 139 15.00 19.08 35.18
C SER A 139 14.62 17.61 34.95
N VAL A 140 15.59 16.69 35.02
CA VAL A 140 15.33 15.25 34.90
C VAL A 140 14.40 14.81 36.04
N GLY A 141 13.42 13.94 35.71
CA GLY A 141 12.36 13.49 36.61
C GLY A 141 11.18 14.45 36.73
N SER A 142 11.26 15.65 36.13
CA SER A 142 10.10 16.56 36.06
C SER A 142 9.13 16.13 34.96
N ARG A 143 7.87 16.58 35.07
CA ARG A 143 6.80 16.26 34.12
C ARG A 143 6.26 17.50 33.44
N MET A 144 6.36 17.57 32.11
CA MET A 144 6.04 18.76 31.31
C MET A 144 4.55 18.90 30.99
N TRP A 145 3.80 17.80 31.02
CA TRP A 145 2.36 17.80 30.83
C TRP A 145 1.70 16.64 31.58
N ALA A 146 0.46 16.84 32.04
CA ALA A 146 -0.25 15.89 32.91
C ALA A 146 -1.42 15.18 32.22
N ASP A 147 -1.88 15.68 31.07
CA ASP A 147 -3.04 15.18 30.34
C ASP A 147 -2.76 13.91 29.50
N VAL A 148 -1.48 13.54 29.35
CA VAL A 148 -1.06 12.29 28.68
C VAL A 148 -0.67 11.27 29.74
N PRO A 149 -1.44 10.18 29.94
CA PRO A 149 -1.14 9.18 30.96
C PRO A 149 0.10 8.35 30.62
N GLN A 150 0.90 8.05 31.63
CA GLN A 150 2.05 7.14 31.56
C GLN A 150 1.60 5.72 31.20
N GLU A 151 2.29 5.10 30.25
CA GLU A 151 2.09 3.72 29.80
C GLU A 151 3.39 3.15 29.22
N ASP A 152 3.40 1.86 28.91
CA ASP A 152 4.58 1.13 28.38
C ASP A 152 5.21 1.77 27.14
N VAL A 153 4.48 2.58 26.37
CA VAL A 153 5.02 3.35 25.25
C VAL A 153 6.17 4.27 25.65
N ASP A 154 6.21 4.72 26.90
CA ASP A 154 7.27 5.56 27.46
C ASP A 154 8.62 4.83 27.56
N THR A 155 8.60 3.49 27.52
CA THR A 155 9.79 2.63 27.45
C THR A 155 10.14 2.19 26.03
N ARG A 156 9.40 2.69 25.03
CA ARG A 156 9.47 2.25 23.63
C ARG A 156 9.82 3.39 22.67
N MET A 157 9.30 4.58 22.93
CA MET A 157 9.53 5.75 22.11
C MET A 157 9.75 6.98 22.98
N LEU A 158 10.74 7.79 22.63
CA LEU A 158 11.04 9.06 23.29
C LEU A 158 10.99 10.23 22.30
N ILE A 159 10.93 11.45 22.82
CA ILE A 159 10.94 12.69 22.05
C ILE A 159 12.12 13.55 22.55
N ALA A 160 13.06 13.85 21.67
CA ALA A 160 14.19 14.73 21.95
C ALA A 160 13.84 16.17 21.58
N THR A 161 13.97 17.08 22.55
CA THR A 161 13.77 18.52 22.40
C THR A 161 15.05 19.29 22.71
N SER A 162 15.11 20.58 22.38
CA SER A 162 16.23 21.45 22.74
C SER A 162 16.40 21.64 24.26
N ARG A 163 15.38 21.27 25.05
CA ARG A 163 15.34 21.47 26.51
C ARG A 163 15.46 20.19 27.32
N GLY A 164 15.27 19.03 26.70
CA GLY A 164 15.31 17.72 27.37
C GLY A 164 14.80 16.59 26.48
N ILE A 165 15.11 15.35 26.86
CA ILE A 165 14.54 14.15 26.26
C ILE A 165 13.38 13.71 27.14
N VAL A 166 12.20 13.57 26.54
CA VAL A 166 10.95 13.31 27.26
C VAL A 166 10.23 12.07 26.75
N THR A 167 9.47 11.42 27.62
CA THR A 167 8.51 10.38 27.25
C THR A 167 7.27 11.00 26.59
N PRO A 168 6.46 10.22 25.86
CA PRO A 168 5.13 10.63 25.41
C PRO A 168 4.24 11.18 26.52
N SER A 169 4.34 10.65 27.75
CA SER A 169 3.62 11.15 28.93
C SER A 169 4.20 12.43 29.57
N GLY A 170 5.33 12.92 29.04
CA GLY A 170 5.93 14.20 29.40
C GLY A 170 6.97 14.14 30.51
N GLU A 171 7.38 12.95 30.94
CA GLU A 171 8.46 12.78 31.91
C GLU A 171 9.82 13.06 31.25
N VAL A 172 10.62 13.92 31.86
CA VAL A 172 11.97 14.25 31.40
C VAL A 172 12.94 13.16 31.87
N VAL A 173 13.43 12.35 30.95
CA VAL A 173 14.30 11.20 31.25
C VAL A 173 15.77 11.50 31.07
N SER A 174 16.11 12.58 30.34
CA SER A 174 17.48 13.02 30.15
C SER A 174 17.57 14.50 29.80
N ARG A 175 18.76 15.06 29.98
CA ARG A 175 19.15 16.38 29.46
C ARG A 175 19.11 16.40 27.92
N PRO A 176 18.99 17.57 27.28
CA PRO A 176 19.05 17.67 25.83
C PRO A 176 20.40 17.20 25.29
N PHE A 177 20.44 16.77 24.03
CA PHE A 177 21.68 16.38 23.38
C PHE A 177 22.60 17.60 23.23
N ALA A 178 23.81 17.51 23.77
CA ALA A 178 24.82 18.55 23.62
C ALA A 178 25.54 18.50 22.27
N ALA A 179 25.57 17.35 21.61
CA ALA A 179 26.22 17.13 20.31
C ALA A 179 25.58 15.92 19.60
N ARG A 180 25.69 15.88 18.27
CA ARG A 180 25.11 14.83 17.41
C ARG A 180 25.63 13.42 17.75
N GLU A 181 26.88 13.31 18.16
CA GLU A 181 27.54 12.03 18.52
C GLU A 181 26.93 11.41 19.79
N HIS A 182 26.21 12.20 20.60
CA HIS A 182 25.60 11.71 21.84
C HIS A 182 24.34 10.88 21.62
N LEU A 183 23.76 10.88 20.41
CA LEU A 183 22.58 10.09 20.10
C LEU A 183 22.85 8.59 20.28
N GLY A 184 23.95 8.08 19.71
CA GLY A 184 24.32 6.66 19.81
C GLY A 184 24.61 6.23 21.24
N MET A 185 25.33 7.07 22.00
CA MET A 185 25.57 6.83 23.42
C MET A 185 24.26 6.71 24.20
N PHE A 186 23.30 7.59 23.96
CA PHE A 186 22.01 7.54 24.63
C PHE A 186 21.22 6.28 24.26
N VAL A 187 21.09 5.97 22.96
CA VAL A 187 20.35 4.78 22.49
C VAL A 187 20.92 3.48 23.09
N CYS A 188 22.25 3.33 23.10
CA CYS A 188 22.91 2.12 23.60
C CYS A 188 22.94 2.02 25.13
N LYS A 189 23.00 3.14 25.86
CA LYS A 189 23.14 3.14 27.33
C LYS A 189 21.86 3.36 28.10
N TYR A 190 20.81 3.88 27.49
CA TYR A 190 19.57 4.18 28.21
C TYR A 190 18.95 2.88 28.74
N THR A 191 18.87 2.76 30.07
CA THR A 191 18.52 1.52 30.77
C THR A 191 17.02 1.29 30.90
N HIS A 192 16.20 2.29 30.59
CA HIS A 192 14.74 2.19 30.71
C HIS A 192 14.05 1.83 29.39
N TRP A 193 14.81 1.44 28.35
CA TRP A 193 14.22 0.76 27.21
C TRP A 193 13.63 -0.56 27.67
N GLY A 194 12.35 -0.79 27.42
CA GLY A 194 11.70 -2.05 27.78
C GLY A 194 11.82 -3.13 26.70
N ILE A 195 12.71 -2.95 25.72
CA ILE A 195 13.06 -3.93 24.67
C ILE A 195 14.56 -4.22 24.79
N GLU A 196 14.94 -5.48 24.81
CA GLU A 196 16.35 -5.88 24.88
C GLU A 196 17.07 -5.59 23.54
N PRO A 197 18.40 -5.35 23.54
CA PRO A 197 19.16 -5.07 22.31
C PRO A 197 19.10 -6.19 21.25
N GLU A 198 18.87 -7.44 21.66
CA GLU A 198 18.85 -8.64 20.82
C GLU A 198 17.44 -9.19 20.55
N ASP A 199 16.39 -8.51 21.02
CA ASP A 199 14.98 -8.93 20.91
C ASP A 199 14.42 -8.75 19.47
N GLU A 200 15.24 -9.04 18.46
CA GLU A 200 14.85 -9.15 17.04
C GLU A 200 14.12 -10.48 16.74
N ASP A 201 13.87 -11.31 17.76
CA ASP A 201 13.32 -12.68 17.64
C ASP A 201 11.95 -12.76 16.94
N ASP A 202 11.14 -11.69 16.96
CA ASP A 202 10.00 -11.58 16.03
C ASP A 202 10.49 -11.04 14.69
N LYS A 203 11.05 -11.95 13.86
CA LYS A 203 11.45 -11.69 12.46
C LYS A 203 10.39 -10.89 11.69
N TRP A 204 9.12 -10.98 12.08
CA TRP A 204 7.99 -10.34 11.40
C TRP A 204 7.59 -8.96 11.95
N ASP A 205 8.15 -8.52 13.07
CA ASP A 205 7.89 -7.21 13.69
C ASP A 205 9.07 -6.83 14.58
N PRO A 206 10.26 -6.54 14.02
CA PRO A 206 11.44 -6.24 14.82
C PRO A 206 11.13 -5.02 15.69
N GLN A 207 10.94 -5.25 16.98
CA GLN A 207 10.62 -4.20 17.92
C GLN A 207 11.89 -3.39 18.16
N ARG A 208 11.93 -2.18 17.58
CA ARG A 208 13.04 -1.25 17.80
C ARG A 208 12.62 -0.15 18.73
N VAL A 209 13.57 0.32 19.53
CA VAL A 209 13.42 1.57 20.27
C VAL A 209 13.30 2.73 19.30
N LYS A 210 12.47 3.73 19.63
CA LYS A 210 12.19 4.85 18.72
C LYS A 210 12.51 6.19 19.36
N LEU A 211 12.96 7.13 18.53
CA LEU A 211 13.21 8.50 18.97
C LEU A 211 12.70 9.50 17.93
N ALA A 212 11.84 10.43 18.33
CA ALA A 212 11.49 11.59 17.50
C ALA A 212 12.36 12.78 17.91
N ILE A 213 13.03 13.42 16.96
CA ILE A 213 13.89 14.58 17.19
C ILE A 213 13.25 15.81 16.57
N THR A 214 13.02 16.85 17.37
CA THR A 214 12.46 18.13 16.92
C THR A 214 13.47 18.92 16.07
N PRO A 215 13.00 19.88 15.25
CA PRO A 215 13.90 20.78 14.53
C PRO A 215 14.87 21.53 15.48
N TYR A 216 14.35 22.05 16.59
CA TYR A 216 15.15 22.78 17.58
C TYR A 216 16.18 21.89 18.27
N ALA A 217 15.86 20.63 18.57
CA ALA A 217 16.84 19.68 19.11
C ALA A 217 17.97 19.40 18.11
N LEU A 218 17.64 19.26 16.81
CA LEU A 218 18.64 19.08 15.76
C LEU A 218 19.55 20.29 15.62
N SER A 219 18.99 21.50 15.60
CA SER A 219 19.81 22.73 15.60
C SER A 219 20.67 22.85 16.85
N ALA A 220 20.12 22.52 18.03
CA ALA A 220 20.85 22.60 19.30
C ALA A 220 22.04 21.61 19.40
N MET A 221 21.97 20.47 18.71
CA MET A 221 23.07 19.50 18.64
C MET A 221 24.06 19.78 17.49
N GLY A 222 23.89 20.88 16.75
CA GLY A 222 24.74 21.26 15.62
C GLY A 222 24.49 20.47 14.35
N PHE A 223 23.30 19.89 14.16
CA PHE A 223 22.91 19.25 12.91
C PHE A 223 22.33 20.31 11.96
N GLU A 224 23.08 20.65 10.90
CA GLU A 224 22.58 21.50 9.82
C GLU A 224 21.72 20.66 8.89
N TYR A 225 20.42 20.95 8.82
CA TYR A 225 19.46 20.23 7.97
C TYR A 225 18.97 21.03 6.76
N ASP A 226 19.46 22.26 6.59
CA ASP A 226 19.12 23.11 5.45
C ASP A 226 19.91 22.68 4.22
N ASN A 227 19.29 22.73 3.04
CA ASN A 227 19.90 22.47 1.73
C ASN A 227 20.53 21.08 1.53
N ILE A 228 20.17 20.07 2.33
CA ILE A 228 20.61 18.68 2.09
C ILE A 228 19.82 18.11 0.91
N LEU A 229 20.54 17.60 -0.10
CA LEU A 229 19.92 16.86 -1.19
C LEU A 229 19.37 15.52 -0.68
N PRO A 230 18.16 15.10 -1.08
CA PRO A 230 17.60 13.82 -0.66
C PRO A 230 18.49 12.60 -0.94
N SER A 231 19.32 12.66 -1.99
CA SER A 231 20.28 11.61 -2.36
C SER A 231 21.47 11.49 -1.41
N GLU A 232 21.80 12.55 -0.67
CA GLU A 232 22.94 12.60 0.25
C GLU A 232 22.52 12.40 1.71
N LEU A 233 21.22 12.50 1.99
CA LEU A 233 20.67 12.54 3.33
C LEU A 233 21.05 11.32 4.17
N ASP A 234 21.05 10.12 3.59
CA ASP A 234 21.43 8.90 4.31
C ASP A 234 22.89 8.94 4.77
N ASN A 235 23.80 9.45 3.93
CA ASN A 235 25.22 9.61 4.28
C ASN A 235 25.40 10.68 5.36
N VAL A 236 24.72 11.84 5.22
CA VAL A 236 24.80 12.92 6.21
C VAL A 236 24.29 12.44 7.57
N VAL A 237 23.16 11.72 7.61
CA VAL A 237 22.61 11.14 8.85
C VAL A 237 23.54 10.08 9.42
N SER A 238 24.11 9.23 8.57
CA SER A 238 25.07 8.18 8.96
C SER A 238 26.31 8.77 9.63
N GLU A 239 26.92 9.79 9.01
CA GLU A 239 28.11 10.47 9.50
C GLU A 239 27.81 11.26 10.78
N ALA A 240 26.72 12.04 10.77
CA ALA A 240 26.37 12.90 11.90
C ALA A 240 26.12 12.12 13.19
N PHE A 241 25.49 10.94 13.11
CA PHE A 241 25.17 10.14 14.29
C PHE A 241 26.13 8.98 14.54
N GLY A 242 27.15 8.80 13.71
CA GLY A 242 28.12 7.71 13.84
C GLY A 242 27.45 6.33 13.79
N ALA A 243 26.47 6.15 12.92
CA ALA A 243 25.63 4.97 12.84
C ALA A 243 25.40 4.55 11.40
N LYS A 244 25.24 3.25 11.14
CA LYS A 244 24.90 2.77 9.80
C LYS A 244 23.40 2.95 9.53
N VAL A 245 23.03 3.73 8.52
CA VAL A 245 21.66 3.78 8.01
C VAL A 245 21.39 2.49 7.23
N THR A 246 20.34 1.75 7.62
CA THR A 246 19.91 0.53 6.89
C THR A 246 18.56 0.68 6.19
N TYR A 247 17.83 1.76 6.49
CA TYR A 247 16.55 2.09 5.87
C TYR A 247 16.25 3.56 6.11
N SER A 248 15.72 4.26 5.11
CA SER A 248 15.19 5.62 5.26
C SER A 248 13.88 5.79 4.48
N LYS A 249 12.92 6.50 5.08
CA LYS A 249 11.68 6.90 4.40
C LYS A 249 10.92 7.97 5.16
N SER A 250 10.53 9.06 4.49
CA SER A 250 9.67 10.12 5.06
C SER A 250 10.18 10.66 6.41
N GLY A 251 11.48 10.93 6.49
CA GLY A 251 12.15 11.40 7.70
C GLY A 251 12.38 10.35 8.79
N TRP A 252 11.97 9.09 8.57
CA TRP A 252 12.35 7.97 9.42
C TRP A 252 13.63 7.33 8.94
N PHE A 253 14.50 6.97 9.87
CA PHE A 253 15.76 6.28 9.63
C PHE A 253 15.88 5.09 10.58
N THR A 254 16.23 3.92 10.05
CA THR A 254 16.69 2.79 10.87
C THR A 254 18.20 2.89 10.97
N LEU A 255 18.68 3.16 12.18
CA LEU A 255 20.10 3.35 12.50
C LEU A 255 20.62 2.16 13.29
N LYS A 256 21.73 1.57 12.85
CA LYS A 256 22.49 0.57 13.62
C LYS A 256 23.67 1.25 14.29
N PHE A 257 23.61 1.37 15.61
CA PHE A 257 24.68 1.94 16.42
C PHE A 257 25.65 0.83 16.85
N PRO A 258 26.97 1.04 16.72
CA PRO A 258 27.96 0.11 17.24
C PRO A 258 27.95 0.12 18.77
N GLU A 259 28.61 -0.87 19.35
CA GLU A 259 28.91 -0.88 20.79
C GLU A 259 29.69 0.39 21.17
N GLN A 260 29.34 0.97 22.31
CA GLN A 260 29.90 2.26 22.72
C GLN A 260 31.17 2.07 23.56
N PRO A 261 32.25 2.83 23.32
CA PRO A 261 33.54 2.68 24.04
C PRO A 261 33.45 2.81 25.55
N SER A 262 32.43 3.51 26.04
CA SER A 262 32.18 3.75 27.45
C SER A 262 31.11 2.81 28.05
N GLY A 263 30.87 1.67 27.41
CA GLY A 263 29.85 0.67 27.75
C GLY A 263 28.53 0.88 27.00
N GLY A 264 27.74 -0.18 26.82
CA GLY A 264 26.44 -0.13 26.13
C GLY A 264 26.47 -0.93 24.82
N ALA A 265 25.68 -2.01 24.79
CA ALA A 265 25.64 -2.95 23.68
C ALA A 265 25.22 -2.26 22.37
N ALA A 266 25.72 -2.80 21.25
CA ALA A 266 25.26 -2.41 19.92
C ALA A 266 23.74 -2.54 19.84
N ARG A 267 23.08 -1.56 19.20
CA ARG A 267 21.61 -1.50 19.16
C ARG A 267 21.10 -0.84 17.90
N SER A 268 20.00 -1.37 17.37
CA SER A 268 19.22 -0.75 16.29
C SER A 268 18.14 0.17 16.86
N ALA A 269 17.95 1.35 16.27
CA ALA A 269 16.86 2.26 16.63
C ALA A 269 16.16 2.85 15.38
N GLU A 270 14.88 3.19 15.53
CA GLU A 270 14.16 3.97 14.53
C GLU A 270 14.10 5.44 14.96
N VAL A 271 14.77 6.29 14.20
CA VAL A 271 14.87 7.73 14.48
C VAL A 271 14.02 8.49 13.48
N LEU A 272 13.06 9.25 13.99
CA LEU A 272 12.26 10.21 13.23
C LEU A 272 12.86 11.60 13.36
N LEU A 273 13.36 12.14 12.26
CA LEU A 273 13.82 13.51 12.16
C LEU A 273 12.66 14.37 11.64
N LEU A 274 12.05 15.17 12.53
CA LEU A 274 10.85 15.93 12.19
C LEU A 274 11.03 16.93 11.03
N PRO A 275 12.20 17.56 10.81
CA PRO A 275 12.41 18.40 9.61
C PRO A 275 12.23 17.65 8.29
N PHE A 276 12.53 16.35 8.23
CA PHE A 276 12.56 15.58 6.98
C PHE A 276 11.26 14.82 6.66
N VAL A 277 10.20 14.99 7.46
CA VAL A 277 8.91 14.30 7.23
C VAL A 277 8.23 14.69 5.91
N HIS A 278 8.67 15.79 5.30
CA HIS A 278 8.20 16.27 4.01
C HIS A 278 8.81 15.54 2.82
N LEU A 279 9.93 14.84 3.01
CA LEU A 279 10.57 14.06 1.98
C LEU A 279 9.74 12.82 1.65
N ASP A 280 9.72 12.43 0.38
CA ASP A 280 8.98 11.27 -0.12
C ASP A 280 7.52 11.18 0.37
N PRO A 281 6.68 12.22 0.18
CA PRO A 281 5.30 12.15 0.65
C PRO A 281 4.55 11.01 -0.05
N SER A 282 3.52 10.47 0.61
CA SER A 282 2.67 9.48 -0.03
C SER A 282 1.98 10.07 -1.25
N LYS A 283 2.07 9.41 -2.41
CA LYS A 283 1.37 9.84 -3.64
C LYS A 283 -0.14 9.99 -3.44
N SER A 284 -0.75 9.17 -2.57
CA SER A 284 -2.19 9.22 -2.28
C SER A 284 -2.57 10.26 -1.23
N ARG A 285 -1.60 10.73 -0.44
CA ARG A 285 -1.81 11.68 0.67
C ARG A 285 -0.62 12.66 0.71
N PRO A 286 -0.46 13.53 -0.30
CA PRO A 286 0.76 14.31 -0.51
C PRO A 286 1.03 15.36 0.57
N ASN A 287 0.01 15.74 1.36
CA ASN A 287 0.13 16.70 2.46
C ASN A 287 0.20 16.05 3.85
N ASP A 288 0.04 14.73 3.94
CA ASP A 288 0.09 14.01 5.20
C ASP A 288 1.56 13.72 5.57
N ARG A 289 1.95 14.08 6.79
CA ARG A 289 3.32 13.97 7.32
C ARG A 289 3.38 13.00 8.51
N GLY A 290 2.46 12.04 8.57
CA GLY A 290 2.42 11.05 9.63
C GLY A 290 2.04 11.70 10.97
N ILE A 291 2.82 11.45 12.02
CA ILE A 291 2.55 12.05 13.33
C ILE A 291 2.76 13.56 13.37
N ALA A 292 3.37 14.16 12.34
CA ALA A 292 3.43 15.61 12.22
C ALA A 292 2.09 16.24 11.79
N GLY A 293 1.14 15.45 11.30
CA GLY A 293 -0.18 15.93 10.88
C GLY A 293 -0.24 16.28 9.40
N ILE A 294 -1.24 17.06 9.00
CA ILE A 294 -1.52 17.38 7.60
C ILE A 294 -1.17 18.85 7.32
N VAL A 295 -0.27 19.08 6.36
CA VAL A 295 0.12 20.43 5.92
C VAL A 295 -1.12 21.20 5.45
N GLY A 296 -1.27 22.44 5.93
CA GLY A 296 -2.40 23.32 5.62
C GLY A 296 -3.65 23.08 6.48
N LYS A 297 -3.59 22.18 7.47
CA LYS A 297 -4.64 22.02 8.48
C LYS A 297 -4.14 22.42 9.86
N ASP A 298 -5.07 22.79 10.74
CA ASP A 298 -4.82 23.03 12.18
C ASP A 298 -4.31 21.77 12.91
N THR A 299 -4.42 20.60 12.27
CA THR A 299 -3.85 19.35 12.75
C THR A 299 -2.34 19.22 12.47
N TYR A 300 -1.69 20.16 11.77
CA TYR A 300 -0.24 20.17 11.65
C TYR A 300 0.44 20.52 12.98
N LEU A 301 1.67 20.04 13.21
CA LEU A 301 2.42 20.37 14.42
C LEU A 301 2.68 21.88 14.52
N SER A 302 2.58 22.41 15.74
CA SER A 302 2.91 23.81 16.03
C SER A 302 4.39 24.09 15.84
N ALA A 303 4.74 25.34 15.50
CA ALA A 303 6.11 25.81 15.51
C ALA A 303 6.69 25.93 16.94
N ASP A 304 5.85 26.04 17.97
CA ASP A 304 6.27 26.03 19.38
C ASP A 304 6.73 24.61 19.78
N GLU A 305 7.99 24.47 20.22
CA GLU A 305 8.60 23.16 20.47
C GLU A 305 7.90 22.38 21.59
N LEU A 306 7.48 23.05 22.66
CA LEU A 306 6.79 22.38 23.77
C LEU A 306 5.44 21.84 23.32
N LYS A 307 4.64 22.64 22.62
CA LYS A 307 3.36 22.21 22.03
C LYS A 307 3.57 21.14 20.97
N MET A 308 4.64 21.20 20.20
CA MET A 308 5.03 20.18 19.22
C MET A 308 5.28 18.83 19.91
N ALA A 309 6.14 18.81 20.93
CA ALA A 309 6.49 17.60 21.68
C ALA A 309 5.25 17.02 22.40
N HIS A 310 4.44 17.88 23.04
CA HIS A 310 3.19 17.48 23.66
C HIS A 310 2.21 16.85 22.67
N THR A 311 2.00 17.49 21.51
CA THR A 311 1.11 16.99 20.46
C THR A 311 1.60 15.67 19.88
N ALA A 312 2.91 15.53 19.65
CA ALA A 312 3.51 14.27 19.23
C ALA A 312 3.31 13.17 20.29
N GLY A 313 3.51 13.48 21.58
CA GLY A 313 3.25 12.58 22.70
C GLY A 313 1.80 12.09 22.72
N ARG A 314 0.83 13.01 22.58
CA ARG A 314 -0.62 12.67 22.47
C ARG A 314 -0.89 11.70 21.31
N ARG A 315 -0.28 11.92 20.14
CA ARG A 315 -0.47 11.08 18.94
C ARG A 315 0.17 9.69 19.08
N ILE A 316 1.39 9.63 19.62
CA ILE A 316 2.09 8.38 19.93
C ILE A 316 1.25 7.56 20.92
N ARG A 317 0.77 8.20 21.98
CA ARG A 317 -0.05 7.57 23.00
C ARG A 317 -1.38 7.08 22.45
N TRP A 318 -2.02 7.84 21.59
CA TRP A 318 -3.26 7.43 20.92
C TRP A 318 -3.05 6.19 20.05
N LEU A 319 -1.95 6.14 19.27
CA LEU A 319 -1.60 4.98 18.44
C LEU A 319 -1.33 3.72 19.28
N TRP A 320 -0.65 3.88 20.42
CA TRP A 320 -0.32 2.78 21.31
C TRP A 320 -1.54 1.96 21.78
N LYS A 321 -2.72 2.60 21.86
CA LYS A 321 -3.99 1.92 22.20
C LYS A 321 -4.37 0.80 21.22
N PHE A 322 -3.81 0.79 20.00
CA PHE A 322 -4.05 -0.24 19.00
C PHE A 322 -2.96 -1.32 19.06
N GLN A 323 -3.07 -2.24 20.03
CA GLN A 323 -2.15 -3.37 20.20
C GLN A 323 -0.67 -2.95 20.37
N GLY A 324 -0.41 -1.85 21.08
CA GLY A 324 0.96 -1.38 21.36
C GLY A 324 1.71 -0.90 20.11
N VAL A 325 1.00 -0.49 19.07
CA VAL A 325 1.64 -0.03 17.83
C VAL A 325 2.16 1.39 18.00
N THR A 326 3.38 1.62 17.56
CA THR A 326 4.03 2.93 17.53
C THR A 326 3.97 3.52 16.12
N PRO A 327 4.22 4.84 15.97
CA PRO A 327 4.36 5.47 14.66
C PRO A 327 5.40 4.77 13.77
N GLY A 328 5.23 4.95 12.46
CA GLY A 328 6.19 4.49 11.46
C GLY A 328 6.14 5.35 10.19
N PRO A 329 7.00 5.05 9.20
CA PRO A 329 7.18 5.86 8.00
C PRO A 329 5.94 5.96 7.11
N ARG A 330 5.09 4.94 7.13
CA ARG A 330 3.88 4.88 6.30
C ARG A 330 2.70 4.38 7.12
N TRP A 331 1.55 5.02 6.93
CA TRP A 331 0.29 4.59 7.52
C TRP A 331 -0.14 3.18 7.08
N SER A 332 0.27 2.73 5.88
CA SER A 332 0.04 1.35 5.45
C SER A 332 0.75 0.34 6.35
N THR A 333 1.99 0.65 6.77
CA THR A 333 2.79 -0.20 7.65
C THR A 333 2.20 -0.22 9.05
N VAL A 334 1.82 0.95 9.58
CA VAL A 334 1.09 1.06 10.85
C VAL A 334 -0.19 0.21 10.83
N GLY A 335 -1.01 0.33 9.78
CA GLY A 335 -2.22 -0.46 9.63
C GLY A 335 -1.96 -1.97 9.51
N ALA A 336 -0.91 -2.37 8.81
CA ALA A 336 -0.51 -3.77 8.71
C ALA A 336 -0.04 -4.34 10.05
N THR A 337 0.77 -3.60 10.83
CA THR A 337 1.18 -4.00 12.18
C THR A 337 -0.04 -4.16 13.09
N ILE A 338 -0.98 -3.22 13.05
CA ILE A 338 -2.22 -3.31 13.82
C ILE A 338 -3.01 -4.57 13.43
N ALA A 339 -3.25 -4.80 12.13
CA ALA A 339 -3.98 -5.96 11.65
C ALA A 339 -3.29 -7.28 12.05
N MET A 340 -1.98 -7.37 11.85
CA MET A 340 -1.16 -8.53 12.22
C MET A 340 -1.25 -8.83 13.71
N ARG A 341 -1.02 -7.83 14.58
CA ARG A 341 -1.04 -8.02 16.03
C ARG A 341 -2.43 -8.41 16.54
N THR A 342 -3.48 -7.82 15.98
CA THR A 342 -4.86 -8.20 16.31
C THR A 342 -5.15 -9.66 15.92
N MET A 343 -4.67 -10.13 14.76
CA MET A 343 -4.82 -11.54 14.36
C MET A 343 -3.96 -12.48 15.22
N LYS A 344 -2.69 -12.15 15.48
CA LYS A 344 -1.80 -12.94 16.36
C LYS A 344 -2.40 -13.10 17.77
N LYS A 345 -3.01 -12.04 18.32
CA LYS A 345 -3.63 -12.04 19.66
C LYS A 345 -4.82 -13.00 19.79
N ALA A 346 -5.51 -13.31 18.70
CA ALA A 346 -6.63 -14.26 18.73
C ALA A 346 -6.20 -15.70 19.07
N LYS A 347 -4.89 -16.02 18.95
CA LYS A 347 -4.30 -17.35 19.26
C LYS A 347 -5.01 -18.54 18.59
N ASP A 348 -5.66 -18.29 17.47
CA ASP A 348 -6.44 -19.29 16.71
C ASP A 348 -5.65 -19.90 15.54
N GLY A 349 -4.35 -19.61 15.46
CA GLY A 349 -3.45 -20.10 14.40
C GLY A 349 -3.68 -19.48 13.02
N LYS A 350 -4.70 -18.63 12.82
CA LYS A 350 -5.07 -18.12 11.49
C LYS A 350 -3.96 -17.28 10.87
N TRP A 351 -3.31 -16.42 11.65
CA TRP A 351 -2.18 -15.60 11.16
C TRP A 351 -1.08 -16.44 10.50
N ALA A 352 -0.69 -17.55 11.14
CA ALA A 352 0.35 -18.43 10.63
C ALA A 352 -0.05 -19.06 9.29
N ALA A 353 -1.32 -19.44 9.14
CA ALA A 353 -1.88 -20.05 7.94
C ALA A 353 -2.17 -19.08 6.79
N ILE A 354 -2.06 -17.75 6.98
CA ILE A 354 -2.26 -16.80 5.88
C ILE A 354 -1.03 -16.84 4.98
N GLU A 355 -1.27 -17.01 3.67
CA GLU A 355 -0.29 -16.94 2.60
C GLU A 355 -0.68 -15.83 1.62
N ALA A 356 0.29 -15.26 0.92
CA ALA A 356 0.01 -14.30 -0.17
C ALA A 356 -0.93 -14.94 -1.21
N ALA A 357 -1.92 -14.18 -1.67
CA ALA A 357 -2.83 -14.70 -2.68
C ALA A 357 -2.15 -14.78 -4.06
N PRO A 358 -2.36 -15.87 -4.82
CA PRO A 358 -1.84 -15.98 -6.17
C PRO A 358 -2.53 -14.97 -7.10
N ILE A 359 -1.81 -14.58 -8.13
CA ILE A 359 -2.35 -13.83 -9.27
C ILE A 359 -2.65 -14.83 -10.37
N PRO A 360 -3.87 -14.88 -10.94
CA PRO A 360 -4.16 -15.80 -12.02
C PRO A 360 -3.25 -15.60 -13.23
N PRO A 361 -2.84 -16.69 -13.92
CA PRO A 361 -1.83 -16.63 -14.98
C PRO A 361 -2.28 -15.83 -16.21
N ASP A 362 -3.59 -15.72 -16.44
CA ASP A 362 -4.19 -14.95 -17.52
C ASP A 362 -4.49 -13.48 -17.15
N VAL A 363 -4.07 -13.03 -15.96
CA VAL A 363 -4.03 -11.62 -15.58
C VAL A 363 -2.64 -11.10 -15.92
N SER A 364 -2.56 -10.08 -16.80
CA SER A 364 -1.30 -9.53 -17.37
C SER A 364 -0.16 -9.33 -16.36
N LYS A 365 1.11 -9.24 -16.83
CA LYS A 365 2.32 -8.99 -16.00
C LYS A 365 2.22 -7.80 -15.00
N ARG A 366 1.30 -6.85 -15.19
CA ARG A 366 1.00 -5.78 -14.22
C ARG A 366 0.08 -6.22 -13.06
N GLY A 367 -0.34 -7.48 -13.04
CA GLY A 367 -0.96 -8.22 -11.93
C GLY A 367 -2.34 -7.77 -11.45
N ARG A 368 -2.97 -6.76 -12.07
CA ARG A 368 -4.22 -6.18 -11.53
C ARG A 368 -5.43 -7.00 -11.95
N LEU A 369 -6.10 -7.59 -10.96
CA LEU A 369 -7.49 -8.03 -11.07
C LEU A 369 -8.37 -6.87 -11.58
N TYR A 370 -9.50 -7.18 -12.22
CA TYR A 370 -10.37 -6.14 -12.75
C TYR A 370 -10.82 -5.18 -11.63
N SER A 371 -11.02 -3.92 -11.97
CA SER A 371 -11.48 -2.91 -11.01
C SER A 371 -12.87 -3.25 -10.50
N PRO A 372 -13.07 -3.43 -9.18
CA PRO A 372 -14.40 -3.62 -8.61
C PRO A 372 -15.16 -2.29 -8.49
N TRP A 373 -14.78 -1.25 -9.24
CA TRP A 373 -15.51 0.00 -9.37
C TRP A 373 -15.77 0.32 -10.83
N TRP A 374 -16.92 0.92 -11.11
CA TRP A 374 -17.23 1.47 -12.44
C TRP A 374 -16.20 2.51 -12.85
N VAL A 375 -16.11 2.76 -14.16
CA VAL A 375 -15.24 3.80 -14.70
C VAL A 375 -15.46 5.12 -13.95
N LYS A 376 -14.37 5.82 -13.62
CA LYS A 376 -14.45 7.14 -12.99
C LYS A 376 -15.31 8.02 -13.91
N SER A 377 -16.45 8.49 -13.42
CA SER A 377 -17.51 9.18 -14.16
C SER A 377 -18.38 8.32 -15.10
N TRP A 378 -18.83 7.14 -14.65
CA TRP A 378 -19.99 6.51 -15.29
C TRP A 378 -21.17 7.50 -15.31
N LYS A 379 -21.90 7.50 -16.42
CA LYS A 379 -23.11 8.29 -16.67
C LYS A 379 -24.19 7.37 -17.23
N PRO A 380 -25.47 7.63 -16.95
CA PRO A 380 -26.56 6.85 -17.52
C PRO A 380 -26.58 7.00 -19.04
N ALA A 381 -27.03 5.95 -19.73
CA ALA A 381 -27.19 6.01 -21.19
C ALA A 381 -28.27 7.02 -21.61
N LYS A 382 -29.29 7.19 -20.76
CA LYS A 382 -30.37 8.17 -20.91
C LYS A 382 -30.43 9.06 -19.66
N PRO A 383 -30.18 10.36 -19.78
CA PRO A 383 -30.38 11.30 -18.68
C PRO A 383 -31.85 11.34 -18.25
N ASP A 384 -32.10 11.52 -16.96
CA ASP A 384 -33.45 11.79 -16.44
C ASP A 384 -33.86 13.22 -16.84
N ASP A 385 -34.95 13.35 -17.58
CA ASP A 385 -35.49 14.62 -18.11
C ASP A 385 -36.69 15.15 -17.31
N ARG A 386 -37.06 14.48 -16.20
CA ARG A 386 -38.24 14.81 -15.39
C ARG A 386 -38.34 16.28 -14.98
N TYR A 387 -37.21 16.91 -14.71
CA TYR A 387 -37.15 18.28 -14.19
C TYR A 387 -36.67 19.29 -15.25
N ASP A 388 -36.76 18.94 -16.54
CA ASP A 388 -36.38 19.85 -17.60
C ASP A 388 -37.17 21.17 -17.55
N GLY A 389 -36.44 22.29 -17.64
CA GLY A 389 -36.99 23.64 -17.55
C GLY A 389 -37.10 24.22 -16.14
N LEU A 390 -36.74 23.46 -15.10
CA LEU A 390 -36.60 23.98 -13.73
C LEU A 390 -35.13 24.36 -13.42
N PRO A 391 -34.87 25.29 -12.49
CA PRO A 391 -33.54 25.49 -11.92
C PRO A 391 -33.09 24.26 -11.15
N LEU A 392 -32.02 23.59 -11.61
CA LEU A 392 -31.53 22.35 -11.02
C LEU A 392 -30.27 22.58 -10.19
N ALA A 393 -30.08 21.72 -9.20
CA ALA A 393 -28.81 21.55 -8.51
C ALA A 393 -28.39 20.08 -8.55
N ARG A 394 -27.07 19.86 -8.66
CA ARG A 394 -26.44 18.55 -8.57
C ARG A 394 -26.03 18.28 -7.14
N PHE A 395 -26.68 17.32 -6.51
CA PHE A 395 -26.40 16.91 -5.13
C PHE A 395 -25.50 15.68 -5.10
N GLN A 396 -24.46 15.74 -4.26
CA GLN A 396 -23.52 14.64 -4.01
C GLN A 396 -23.89 13.92 -2.71
N PHE A 397 -24.04 12.60 -2.80
CA PHE A 397 -24.24 11.70 -1.67
C PHE A 397 -23.08 10.71 -1.59
N ASP A 398 -22.48 10.60 -0.41
CA ASP A 398 -21.23 9.87 -0.18
C ASP A 398 -21.43 8.79 0.87
N GLN A 399 -20.86 7.61 0.64
CA GLN A 399 -20.96 6.51 1.60
C GLN A 399 -19.99 6.72 2.77
N GLN A 400 -20.52 6.89 3.98
CA GLN A 400 -19.70 7.18 5.15
C GLN A 400 -18.76 6.00 5.50
N ASN A 401 -17.44 6.23 5.47
CA ASN A 401 -16.42 5.23 5.82
C ASN A 401 -16.61 3.89 5.05
N ALA A 402 -16.86 3.98 3.74
CA ALA A 402 -17.38 2.89 2.89
C ALA A 402 -16.67 1.53 3.00
N TYR A 403 -15.34 1.47 3.10
CA TYR A 403 -14.61 0.20 3.09
C TYR A 403 -14.59 -0.50 4.44
N LEU A 404 -14.58 0.24 5.55
CA LEU A 404 -14.44 -0.33 6.89
C LEU A 404 -15.54 -1.36 7.22
N PRO A 405 -16.86 -1.06 7.08
CA PRO A 405 -17.88 -2.05 7.39
C PRO A 405 -17.88 -3.25 6.43
N SER A 406 -17.43 -3.09 5.18
CA SER A 406 -17.26 -4.23 4.27
C SER A 406 -16.10 -5.12 4.69
N ALA A 407 -14.92 -4.54 4.96
CA ALA A 407 -13.75 -5.29 5.35
C ALA A 407 -13.95 -6.03 6.68
N THR A 408 -14.62 -5.39 7.64
CA THR A 408 -14.99 -6.02 8.94
C THR A 408 -15.93 -7.21 8.76
N GLY A 409 -16.92 -7.09 7.88
CA GLY A 409 -17.95 -8.12 7.68
C GLY A 409 -17.58 -9.21 6.69
N ALA A 410 -16.55 -9.01 5.85
CA ALA A 410 -16.16 -9.95 4.81
C ALA A 410 -15.57 -11.23 5.38
N PHE A 411 -16.06 -12.38 4.90
CA PHE A 411 -15.34 -13.64 5.02
C PHE A 411 -14.22 -13.66 3.98
N LEU A 412 -12.99 -13.86 4.45
CA LEU A 412 -11.76 -13.81 3.67
C LEU A 412 -11.09 -15.17 3.71
N GLY A 413 -10.68 -15.68 2.55
CA GLY A 413 -10.01 -16.97 2.42
C GLY A 413 -8.56 -16.94 2.90
N TYR A 414 -8.08 -18.03 3.50
CA TYR A 414 -6.69 -18.19 3.92
C TYR A 414 -6.21 -19.65 3.81
N GLY A 415 -4.90 -19.86 3.92
CA GLY A 415 -4.22 -21.09 3.53
C GLY A 415 -3.86 -21.10 2.05
N LYS A 416 -3.03 -22.08 1.65
CA LYS A 416 -2.63 -22.30 0.26
C LYS A 416 -3.86 -22.60 -0.62
N PRO A 417 -4.22 -21.75 -1.59
CA PRO A 417 -5.36 -21.99 -2.44
C PRO A 417 -5.10 -23.13 -3.42
N LEU A 418 -6.16 -23.85 -3.77
CA LEU A 418 -6.16 -24.94 -4.73
C LEU A 418 -6.78 -24.48 -6.04
N TRP A 419 -6.19 -24.91 -7.15
CA TRP A 419 -6.73 -24.68 -8.49
C TRP A 419 -7.76 -25.76 -8.83
N ASP A 420 -8.96 -25.34 -9.22
CA ASP A 420 -10.09 -26.21 -9.56
C ASP A 420 -10.56 -25.91 -10.99
N ASN A 421 -10.44 -26.91 -11.88
CA ASN A 421 -10.81 -26.80 -13.29
C ASN A 421 -12.25 -27.20 -13.59
N LYS A 422 -13.02 -27.67 -12.60
CA LYS A 422 -14.40 -28.13 -12.79
C LYS A 422 -15.32 -27.66 -11.65
N PRO A 423 -15.37 -26.35 -11.37
CA PRO A 423 -16.23 -25.83 -10.32
C PRO A 423 -17.71 -25.98 -10.68
N GLU A 424 -18.54 -26.37 -9.72
CA GLU A 424 -19.99 -26.39 -9.90
C GLU A 424 -20.61 -25.04 -9.50
N ILE A 425 -21.45 -24.48 -10.37
CA ILE A 425 -22.14 -23.22 -10.07
C ILE A 425 -23.11 -23.34 -8.87
N SER A 426 -23.59 -24.55 -8.60
CA SER A 426 -24.50 -24.89 -7.50
C SER A 426 -23.94 -24.55 -6.11
N GLU A 427 -22.61 -24.48 -5.98
CA GLU A 427 -21.91 -24.08 -4.76
C GLU A 427 -22.09 -22.60 -4.41
N PHE A 428 -22.45 -21.77 -5.38
CA PHE A 428 -22.65 -20.33 -5.21
C PHE A 428 -24.13 -19.94 -5.08
N PHE A 429 -25.03 -20.92 -5.16
CA PHE A 429 -26.46 -20.65 -5.02
C PHE A 429 -26.76 -20.06 -3.66
N TRP A 430 -27.55 -18.99 -3.66
CA TRP A 430 -27.97 -18.35 -2.43
C TRP A 430 -28.79 -19.34 -1.60
N LYS A 431 -28.39 -19.53 -0.35
CA LYS A 431 -29.05 -20.38 0.65
C LYS A 431 -29.01 -19.66 1.99
N GLU A 432 -30.13 -19.68 2.70
CA GLU A 432 -30.18 -19.11 4.04
C GLU A 432 -29.24 -19.87 4.99
N ASN A 433 -28.51 -19.14 5.84
CA ASN A 433 -27.50 -19.68 6.77
C ASN A 433 -26.35 -20.48 6.12
N TYR A 434 -26.10 -20.26 4.83
CA TYR A 434 -24.97 -20.87 4.12
C TYR A 434 -23.90 -19.81 3.82
N THR A 435 -22.64 -20.17 4.02
CA THR A 435 -21.49 -19.36 3.58
C THR A 435 -20.84 -20.09 2.41
N PRO A 436 -20.97 -19.58 1.17
CA PRO A 436 -20.33 -20.20 0.02
C PRO A 436 -18.81 -20.24 0.18
N PRO A 437 -18.10 -21.16 -0.50
CA PRO A 437 -16.65 -21.26 -0.43
C PRO A 437 -15.99 -19.96 -0.89
N PHE A 438 -14.88 -19.57 -0.26
CA PHE A 438 -14.10 -18.41 -0.70
C PHE A 438 -13.26 -18.79 -1.93
N VAL A 439 -13.63 -18.22 -3.08
CA VAL A 439 -13.00 -18.48 -4.37
C VAL A 439 -12.74 -17.20 -5.13
N LEU A 440 -11.78 -17.27 -6.05
CA LEU A 440 -11.68 -16.40 -7.21
C LEU A 440 -11.97 -17.24 -8.45
N ALA A 441 -12.99 -16.87 -9.21
CA ALA A 441 -13.57 -17.70 -10.27
C ALA A 441 -13.50 -17.01 -11.63
N LYS A 442 -13.05 -17.72 -12.67
CA LYS A 442 -13.14 -17.25 -14.05
C LYS A 442 -14.57 -17.47 -14.53
N THR A 443 -15.31 -16.38 -14.65
CA THR A 443 -16.74 -16.39 -14.87
C THR A 443 -17.08 -15.71 -16.18
N THR A 444 -17.87 -16.38 -17.02
CA THR A 444 -18.52 -15.82 -18.20
C THR A 444 -19.95 -15.41 -17.85
N ILE A 445 -20.32 -14.18 -18.16
CA ILE A 445 -21.67 -13.62 -17.92
C ILE A 445 -22.25 -13.20 -19.28
N ALA A 446 -23.52 -13.53 -19.51
CA ALA A 446 -24.25 -13.11 -20.71
C ALA A 446 -24.33 -11.57 -20.86
N ALA A 447 -24.70 -11.11 -22.06
CA ALA A 447 -24.87 -9.70 -22.38
C ALA A 447 -25.98 -9.06 -21.51
N GLY A 448 -25.77 -7.82 -21.07
CA GLY A 448 -26.70 -7.12 -20.17
C GLY A 448 -28.11 -6.96 -20.74
N ASP A 449 -28.26 -6.81 -22.06
CA ASP A 449 -29.54 -6.70 -22.76
C ASP A 449 -30.33 -8.02 -22.82
N GLN A 450 -29.66 -9.16 -22.59
CA GLN A 450 -30.25 -10.49 -22.49
C GLN A 450 -30.62 -10.86 -21.05
N LEU A 451 -30.15 -10.09 -20.06
CA LEU A 451 -30.37 -10.39 -18.65
C LEU A 451 -31.66 -9.73 -18.13
N PRO A 452 -32.55 -10.49 -17.47
CA PRO A 452 -33.79 -9.93 -16.93
C PRO A 452 -33.50 -8.92 -15.81
N GLY A 453 -34.32 -7.87 -15.73
CA GLY A 453 -34.24 -6.88 -14.64
C GLY A 453 -33.10 -5.86 -14.74
N MET A 454 -32.36 -5.85 -15.84
CA MET A 454 -31.36 -4.81 -16.12
C MET A 454 -32.02 -3.50 -16.58
N ASP A 455 -31.41 -2.37 -16.22
CA ASP A 455 -31.95 -1.03 -16.39
C ASP A 455 -30.85 -0.06 -16.83
N GLU A 456 -31.00 0.55 -18.02
CA GLU A 456 -30.01 1.47 -18.62
C GLU A 456 -29.80 2.77 -17.81
N GLY A 457 -30.74 3.10 -16.91
CA GLY A 457 -30.62 4.23 -15.98
C GLY A 457 -29.68 3.95 -14.81
N LEU A 458 -29.23 2.71 -14.64
CA LEU A 458 -28.28 2.28 -13.62
C LEU A 458 -27.05 1.62 -14.26
N PRO A 459 -25.88 1.64 -13.59
CA PRO A 459 -24.75 0.89 -14.10
C PRO A 459 -25.00 -0.61 -13.94
N LEU A 460 -24.41 -1.41 -14.84
CA LEU A 460 -24.45 -2.86 -14.73
C LEU A 460 -23.83 -3.34 -13.39
N PRO A 461 -24.35 -4.43 -12.81
CA PRO A 461 -23.93 -4.96 -11.50
C PRO A 461 -22.42 -5.08 -11.32
N ILE A 462 -21.77 -5.60 -12.36
CA ILE A 462 -20.34 -5.79 -12.43
C ILE A 462 -19.76 -4.76 -13.42
N PRO A 463 -18.82 -3.90 -13.00
CA PRO A 463 -18.21 -2.86 -13.83
C PRO A 463 -17.66 -3.31 -15.18
N GLY A 464 -17.21 -4.56 -15.29
CA GLY A 464 -16.68 -5.11 -16.53
C GLY A 464 -17.74 -5.63 -17.51
N MET A 465 -19.01 -5.76 -17.10
CA MET A 465 -20.09 -6.23 -17.98
C MET A 465 -20.36 -5.25 -19.12
N ARG A 466 -20.92 -5.80 -20.19
CA ARG A 466 -21.32 -5.06 -21.39
C ARG A 466 -22.78 -5.31 -21.67
N TRP A 467 -23.45 -4.31 -22.23
CA TRP A 467 -24.86 -4.42 -22.59
C TRP A 467 -25.07 -5.35 -23.78
N ASP A 468 -24.15 -5.33 -24.75
CA ASP A 468 -24.30 -5.89 -26.09
C ASP A 468 -23.54 -7.20 -26.33
N LYS A 469 -22.76 -7.67 -25.35
CA LYS A 469 -21.98 -8.92 -25.48
C LYS A 469 -21.67 -9.57 -24.14
N GLU A 470 -21.46 -10.88 -24.19
CA GLU A 470 -20.93 -11.63 -23.07
C GLU A 470 -19.50 -11.19 -22.69
N VAL A 471 -19.15 -11.38 -21.43
CA VAL A 471 -17.82 -11.06 -20.91
C VAL A 471 -17.31 -12.18 -20.01
N THR A 472 -16.00 -12.43 -20.05
CA THR A 472 -15.33 -13.36 -19.13
C THR A 472 -14.31 -12.63 -18.25
N MET A 473 -14.42 -12.78 -16.93
CA MET A 473 -13.53 -12.13 -15.96
C MET A 473 -13.39 -12.90 -14.64
N TRP A 474 -12.41 -12.53 -13.82
CA TRP A 474 -12.14 -13.20 -12.54
C TRP A 474 -12.94 -12.59 -11.39
N LEU A 475 -14.07 -13.18 -11.00
CA LEU A 475 -14.95 -12.68 -9.93
C LEU A 475 -14.66 -13.36 -8.58
N PRO A 476 -14.69 -12.67 -7.43
CA PRO A 476 -14.74 -13.30 -6.12
C PRO A 476 -16.13 -13.89 -5.86
N THR A 477 -16.22 -14.84 -4.92
CA THR A 477 -17.48 -15.47 -4.47
C THR A 477 -18.63 -14.49 -4.30
N VAL A 478 -18.38 -13.35 -3.63
CA VAL A 478 -19.43 -12.38 -3.29
C VAL A 478 -20.10 -11.75 -4.51
N GLU A 479 -19.40 -11.60 -5.63
CA GLU A 479 -19.98 -11.06 -6.87
C GLU A 479 -20.90 -12.08 -7.53
N ILE A 480 -20.47 -13.35 -7.60
CA ILE A 480 -21.29 -14.45 -8.14
C ILE A 480 -22.54 -14.62 -7.28
N GLU A 481 -22.38 -14.63 -5.95
CA GLU A 481 -23.50 -14.69 -5.01
C GLU A 481 -24.47 -13.51 -5.24
N HIS A 482 -23.96 -12.28 -5.37
CA HIS A 482 -24.81 -11.10 -5.59
C HIS A 482 -25.58 -11.15 -6.92
N LEU A 483 -24.99 -11.72 -7.97
CA LEU A 483 -25.69 -11.93 -9.25
C LEU A 483 -26.83 -12.94 -9.12
N LEU A 484 -26.60 -14.06 -8.45
CA LEU A 484 -27.58 -15.16 -8.31
C LEU A 484 -28.63 -14.91 -7.22
N LYS A 485 -28.28 -14.14 -6.18
CA LYS A 485 -29.13 -13.90 -5.02
C LYS A 485 -30.44 -13.21 -5.44
N PRO A 486 -31.60 -13.59 -4.88
CA PRO A 486 -32.88 -12.98 -5.26
C PRO A 486 -32.94 -11.46 -5.02
N PRO A 487 -33.68 -10.70 -5.86
CA PRO A 487 -33.78 -9.23 -5.74
C PRO A 487 -34.31 -8.76 -4.39
N GLU A 488 -35.30 -9.46 -3.83
CA GLU A 488 -35.89 -9.17 -2.51
C GLU A 488 -34.92 -9.38 -1.34
N LYS A 489 -33.82 -10.11 -1.57
CA LYS A 489 -32.71 -10.27 -0.62
C LYS A 489 -31.52 -9.37 -0.97
N GLY A 490 -31.68 -8.48 -1.95
CA GLY A 490 -30.68 -7.50 -2.37
C GLY A 490 -29.68 -8.01 -3.40
N GLY A 491 -29.99 -9.08 -4.14
CA GLY A 491 -29.21 -9.52 -5.30
C GLY A 491 -29.82 -9.10 -6.65
N TRP A 492 -29.42 -9.77 -7.71
CA TRP A 492 -29.93 -9.55 -9.07
C TRP A 492 -30.85 -10.65 -9.60
N GLY A 493 -30.90 -11.81 -8.94
CA GLY A 493 -31.80 -12.90 -9.31
C GLY A 493 -31.55 -13.46 -10.70
N LEU A 494 -30.29 -13.46 -11.17
CA LEU A 494 -29.97 -14.02 -12.46
C LEU A 494 -30.17 -15.53 -12.48
N ASP A 495 -30.66 -16.04 -13.60
CA ASP A 495 -30.74 -17.48 -13.84
C ASP A 495 -29.31 -18.08 -13.87
N PRO A 496 -29.07 -19.22 -13.18
CA PRO A 496 -27.76 -19.87 -13.19
C PRO A 496 -27.22 -20.16 -14.60
N GLY A 497 -28.07 -20.45 -15.59
CA GLY A 497 -27.66 -20.68 -16.97
C GLY A 497 -27.12 -19.43 -17.68
N SER A 498 -27.32 -18.23 -17.13
CA SER A 498 -26.75 -16.98 -17.63
C SER A 498 -25.30 -16.75 -17.18
N ILE A 499 -24.77 -17.65 -16.34
CA ILE A 499 -23.44 -17.57 -15.75
C ILE A 499 -22.72 -18.91 -15.96
N ARG A 500 -21.51 -18.88 -16.51
CA ARG A 500 -20.64 -20.06 -16.61
C ARG A 500 -19.38 -19.86 -15.78
N ILE A 501 -18.99 -20.85 -14.99
CA ILE A 501 -17.72 -20.84 -14.25
C ILE A 501 -16.78 -21.85 -14.89
N ASP A 502 -15.64 -21.36 -15.39
CA ASP A 502 -14.70 -22.19 -16.13
C ASP A 502 -13.66 -22.84 -15.21
N ARG A 503 -13.16 -22.09 -14.21
CA ARG A 503 -12.14 -22.54 -13.24
C ARG A 503 -12.08 -21.61 -12.03
N THR A 504 -11.53 -22.07 -10.91
CA THR A 504 -11.35 -21.26 -9.71
C THR A 504 -10.00 -21.47 -9.02
N TYR A 505 -9.56 -20.45 -8.29
CA TYR A 505 -8.75 -20.65 -7.08
C TYR A 505 -9.69 -20.74 -5.88
N ARG A 506 -9.56 -21.81 -5.09
CA ARG A 506 -10.35 -22.07 -3.90
C ARG A 506 -9.46 -22.06 -2.66
N TRP A 507 -9.81 -21.24 -1.67
CA TRP A 507 -9.12 -21.26 -0.39
C TRP A 507 -9.68 -22.36 0.50
N PRO A 508 -8.81 -23.09 1.23
CA PRO A 508 -9.25 -24.20 2.09
C PRO A 508 -10.02 -23.73 3.32
N ASN A 509 -9.78 -22.49 3.77
CA ASN A 509 -10.42 -21.93 4.94
C ASN A 509 -10.92 -20.51 4.65
N GLN A 510 -11.92 -20.06 5.41
CA GLN A 510 -12.39 -18.68 5.39
C GLN A 510 -12.83 -18.21 6.78
N ALA A 511 -12.60 -16.93 7.08
CA ALA A 511 -13.05 -16.31 8.32
C ALA A 511 -13.14 -14.78 8.16
N GLN A 512 -13.77 -14.10 9.11
CA GLN A 512 -13.74 -12.63 9.16
C GLN A 512 -12.43 -12.13 9.79
N LEU A 513 -11.33 -12.29 9.05
CA LEU A 513 -9.96 -12.04 9.53
C LEU A 513 -9.76 -10.59 10.00
N LEU A 514 -10.42 -9.63 9.37
CA LEU A 514 -10.29 -8.20 9.67
C LEU A 514 -11.34 -7.66 10.66
N ARG A 515 -12.16 -8.52 11.27
CA ARG A 515 -13.22 -8.09 12.19
C ARG A 515 -12.65 -7.25 13.34
N GLY A 516 -11.72 -7.82 14.11
CA GLY A 516 -11.12 -7.15 15.26
C GLY A 516 -10.38 -5.86 14.87
N PHE A 517 -9.68 -5.86 13.74
CA PHE A 517 -9.01 -4.67 13.19
C PHE A 517 -10.00 -3.54 12.87
N GLY A 518 -11.10 -3.87 12.22
CA GLY A 518 -12.09 -2.86 11.83
C GLY A 518 -12.93 -2.35 13.00
N GLU A 519 -13.28 -3.22 13.95
CA GLU A 519 -14.06 -2.85 15.15
C GLU A 519 -13.29 -1.85 16.02
N GLN A 520 -12.02 -2.12 16.35
CA GLN A 520 -11.22 -1.21 17.17
C GLN A 520 -11.04 0.17 16.50
N LEU A 521 -10.86 0.23 15.18
CA LEU A 521 -10.71 1.49 14.45
C LEU A 521 -12.05 2.24 14.37
N ARG A 522 -13.16 1.52 14.20
CA ARG A 522 -14.50 2.11 14.21
C ARG A 522 -14.82 2.72 15.56
N ASP A 523 -14.56 2.01 16.65
CA ASP A 523 -14.89 2.47 18.00
C ASP A 523 -14.05 3.70 18.36
N ALA A 524 -12.77 3.72 17.93
CA ALA A 524 -11.94 4.92 18.03
C ALA A 524 -12.48 6.09 17.19
N LEU A 525 -12.92 5.88 15.94
CA LEU A 525 -13.52 6.95 15.12
C LEU A 525 -14.77 7.54 15.77
N VAL A 526 -15.62 6.72 16.38
CA VAL A 526 -16.83 7.19 17.07
C VAL A 526 -16.44 8.03 18.28
N ARG A 527 -15.55 7.52 19.13
CA ARG A 527 -15.06 8.24 20.32
C ARG A 527 -14.38 9.56 19.96
N ASP A 528 -13.45 9.54 19.02
CA ASP A 528 -12.62 10.70 18.69
C ASP A 528 -13.44 11.81 18.01
N ARG A 529 -14.47 11.44 17.23
CA ARG A 529 -15.46 12.42 16.71
C ARG A 529 -16.31 13.03 17.82
N ALA A 530 -16.78 12.21 18.77
CA ALA A 530 -17.57 12.70 19.89
C ALA A 530 -16.78 13.71 20.76
N ASN A 531 -15.46 13.55 20.82
CA ASN A 531 -14.55 14.43 21.55
C ASN A 531 -14.00 15.61 20.71
N GLY A 532 -14.36 15.74 19.43
CA GLY A 532 -13.84 16.80 18.56
C GLY A 532 -12.34 16.68 18.21
N GLU A 533 -11.76 15.49 18.33
CA GLU A 533 -10.32 15.25 18.11
C GLU A 533 -10.01 15.00 16.61
N GLU A 534 -10.04 16.06 15.79
CA GLU A 534 -9.88 15.94 14.33
C GLU A 534 -8.57 15.24 13.92
N ALA A 535 -7.47 15.52 14.62
CA ALA A 535 -6.17 14.89 14.33
C ALA A 535 -6.23 13.35 14.44
N PHE A 536 -6.92 12.83 15.45
CA PHE A 536 -7.08 11.39 15.63
C PHE A 536 -8.02 10.78 14.60
N VAL A 537 -9.07 11.52 14.20
CA VAL A 537 -9.96 11.11 13.10
C VAL A 537 -9.17 11.01 11.78
N ASP A 538 -8.32 11.98 11.50
CA ASP A 538 -7.49 12.02 10.28
C ASP A 538 -6.44 10.90 10.27
N MET A 539 -5.75 10.67 11.39
CA MET A 539 -4.81 9.55 11.55
C MET A 539 -5.50 8.19 11.37
N ASN A 540 -6.65 7.97 12.03
CA ASN A 540 -7.40 6.73 11.90
C ASN A 540 -7.82 6.46 10.45
N LYS A 541 -8.34 7.49 9.76
CA LYS A 541 -8.62 7.42 8.31
C LYS A 541 -7.39 7.10 7.49
N ALA A 542 -6.24 7.67 7.83
CA ALA A 542 -4.98 7.39 7.15
C ALA A 542 -4.57 5.93 7.26
N ILE A 543 -4.69 5.36 8.46
CA ILE A 543 -4.32 3.98 8.77
C ILE A 543 -5.12 3.00 7.93
N TYR A 544 -6.46 3.00 8.04
CA TYR A 544 -7.24 1.99 7.34
C TYR A 544 -7.24 2.20 5.82
N ALA A 545 -7.29 3.44 5.34
CA ALA A 545 -7.33 3.70 3.90
C ALA A 545 -6.01 3.32 3.23
N SER A 546 -4.87 3.60 3.87
CA SER A 546 -3.55 3.23 3.35
C SER A 546 -3.29 1.73 3.43
N PHE A 547 -3.77 1.07 4.49
CA PHE A 547 -3.70 -0.38 4.61
C PHE A 547 -4.50 -1.06 3.48
N PHE A 548 -5.79 -0.72 3.32
CA PHE A 548 -6.63 -1.28 2.27
C PHE A 548 -6.15 -0.90 0.86
N GLY A 549 -5.59 0.30 0.68
CA GLY A 549 -5.04 0.72 -0.61
C GLY A 549 -3.80 -0.06 -1.05
N ARG A 550 -3.08 -0.67 -0.11
CA ARG A 550 -1.85 -1.43 -0.38
C ARG A 550 -2.09 -2.93 -0.59
N THR A 551 -3.18 -3.48 -0.05
CA THR A 551 -3.58 -4.88 -0.32
C THR A 551 -4.08 -5.11 -1.76
N ILE A 552 -4.42 -4.04 -2.49
CA ILE A 552 -4.85 -4.09 -3.90
C ILE A 552 -3.69 -4.43 -4.84
N ALA A 553 -2.48 -4.01 -4.48
CA ALA A 553 -1.34 -4.01 -5.38
C ALA A 553 -0.85 -5.43 -5.65
N ALA A 554 -0.65 -5.70 -6.93
CA ALA A 554 0.14 -6.81 -7.44
C ALA A 554 1.37 -6.19 -8.13
N GLY A 555 2.57 -6.55 -7.69
CA GLY A 555 3.81 -5.88 -8.11
C GLY A 555 4.06 -4.57 -7.35
N ASP A 556 4.46 -3.51 -8.05
CA ASP A 556 4.89 -2.24 -7.43
C ASP A 556 3.88 -1.67 -6.42
N GLY A 557 4.36 -1.41 -5.21
CA GLY A 557 3.56 -0.85 -4.12
C GLY A 557 2.80 -1.89 -3.30
N GLN A 558 2.99 -3.18 -3.53
CA GLN A 558 2.50 -4.24 -2.63
C GLN A 558 3.14 -4.18 -1.24
N PHE A 559 2.64 -4.98 -0.31
CA PHE A 559 3.31 -5.15 0.97
C PHE A 559 4.59 -5.97 0.80
N ASP A 560 5.67 -5.48 1.36
CA ASP A 560 6.97 -6.16 1.36
C ASP A 560 7.20 -6.83 2.71
N PHE A 561 8.31 -7.54 2.87
CA PHE A 561 8.69 -8.09 4.17
C PHE A 561 8.65 -7.00 5.25
N PRO A 562 8.08 -7.26 6.44
CA PRO A 562 7.53 -8.53 6.93
C PRO A 562 6.03 -8.76 6.64
N PHE A 563 5.39 -7.88 5.89
CA PHE A 563 3.95 -7.84 5.66
C PHE A 563 3.51 -8.58 4.39
N LEU A 564 4.34 -9.47 3.83
CA LEU A 564 4.07 -10.24 2.59
C LEU A 564 2.72 -10.95 2.62
N LYS A 565 2.29 -11.44 3.79
CA LYS A 565 0.98 -12.10 4.01
C LYS A 565 -0.22 -11.22 3.66
N PHE A 566 -0.05 -9.89 3.58
CA PHE A 566 -1.08 -8.93 3.16
C PHE A 566 -1.08 -8.62 1.65
N ARG A 567 -0.26 -9.31 0.84
CA ARG A 567 -0.41 -9.35 -0.64
C ARG A 567 -1.69 -10.12 -0.99
N GLN A 568 -2.83 -9.43 -0.91
CA GLN A 568 -4.18 -10.02 -0.89
C GLN A 568 -5.14 -9.33 -1.86
N PRO A 569 -4.86 -9.32 -3.18
CA PRO A 569 -5.72 -8.67 -4.17
C PRO A 569 -7.15 -9.24 -4.19
N VAL A 570 -7.33 -10.53 -3.89
CA VAL A 570 -8.66 -11.16 -3.84
C VAL A 570 -9.46 -10.70 -2.62
N TRP A 571 -8.83 -10.54 -1.44
CA TRP A 571 -9.52 -9.96 -0.31
C TRP A 571 -9.98 -8.55 -0.62
N CYS A 572 -9.10 -7.76 -1.27
CA CYS A 572 -9.42 -6.42 -1.72
C CYS A 572 -10.66 -6.37 -2.60
N MET A 573 -10.66 -7.24 -3.61
CA MET A 573 -11.77 -7.37 -4.52
C MET A 573 -13.08 -7.69 -3.79
N THR A 574 -13.04 -8.61 -2.83
CA THR A 574 -14.20 -9.01 -2.03
C THR A 574 -14.81 -7.85 -1.24
N TRP A 575 -14.03 -7.11 -0.45
CA TRP A 575 -14.64 -6.03 0.34
C TRP A 575 -15.04 -4.82 -0.50
N GLN A 576 -14.36 -4.55 -1.62
CA GLN A 576 -14.78 -3.49 -2.55
C GLN A 576 -16.08 -3.87 -3.27
N ALA A 577 -16.23 -5.13 -3.69
CA ALA A 577 -17.49 -5.66 -4.21
C ALA A 577 -18.63 -5.48 -3.21
N LEU A 578 -18.44 -5.88 -1.95
CA LEU A 578 -19.43 -5.69 -0.89
C LEU A 578 -19.79 -4.20 -0.66
N THR A 579 -18.81 -3.30 -0.74
CA THR A 579 -19.08 -1.85 -0.69
C THR A 579 -19.93 -1.43 -1.88
N ARG A 580 -19.59 -1.89 -3.10
CA ARG A 580 -20.35 -1.59 -4.32
C ARG A 580 -21.77 -2.17 -4.29
N HIS A 581 -21.99 -3.34 -3.71
CA HIS A 581 -23.32 -3.92 -3.55
C HIS A 581 -24.22 -2.98 -2.73
N ARG A 582 -23.68 -2.41 -1.63
CA ARG A 582 -24.41 -1.40 -0.85
C ARG A 582 -24.66 -0.13 -1.67
N ALA A 583 -23.68 0.32 -2.45
CA ALA A 583 -23.83 1.46 -3.34
C ALA A 583 -24.96 1.25 -4.37
N MET A 584 -25.04 0.06 -4.97
CA MET A 584 -26.12 -0.31 -5.90
C MET A 584 -27.47 -0.44 -5.21
N ALA A 585 -27.53 -1.05 -4.02
CA ALA A 585 -28.76 -1.18 -3.26
C ALA A 585 -29.35 0.20 -2.93
N TYR A 586 -28.50 1.16 -2.60
CA TYR A 586 -28.89 2.56 -2.41
C TYR A 586 -29.50 3.15 -3.69
N ALA A 587 -28.79 3.10 -4.83
CA ALA A 587 -29.30 3.66 -6.09
C ALA A 587 -30.60 2.99 -6.56
N LYS A 588 -30.70 1.65 -6.43
CA LYS A 588 -31.93 0.89 -6.70
C LYS A 588 -33.08 1.35 -5.82
N ARG A 589 -32.86 1.53 -4.51
CA ARG A 589 -33.89 2.03 -3.60
C ARG A 589 -34.40 3.41 -4.03
N ILE A 590 -33.50 4.33 -4.39
CA ILE A 590 -33.89 5.67 -4.85
C ILE A 590 -34.72 5.58 -6.13
N ARG A 591 -34.29 4.76 -7.10
CA ARG A 591 -35.08 4.46 -8.29
C ARG A 591 -36.45 3.87 -7.93
N ASP A 592 -36.51 2.86 -7.09
CA ASP A 592 -37.75 2.12 -6.84
C ASP A 592 -38.79 2.99 -6.11
N ASN A 593 -38.34 3.75 -5.11
CA ASN A 593 -39.18 4.59 -4.25
C ASN A 593 -39.52 5.96 -4.86
N HIS A 594 -38.58 6.57 -5.60
CA HIS A 594 -38.71 7.96 -6.07
C HIS A 594 -38.66 8.08 -7.60
N LYS A 595 -38.45 6.96 -8.32
CA LYS A 595 -38.30 6.92 -9.78
C LYS A 595 -37.18 7.82 -10.28
N LEU A 596 -36.18 8.12 -9.45
CA LEU A 596 -35.09 9.03 -9.77
C LEU A 596 -33.80 8.23 -10.05
N TYR A 597 -33.10 8.61 -11.11
CA TYR A 597 -31.84 7.98 -11.50
C TYR A 597 -30.63 8.85 -11.18
N PRO A 598 -29.48 8.24 -10.85
CA PRO A 598 -28.23 8.97 -10.69
C PRO A 598 -27.73 9.47 -12.04
N VAL A 599 -27.21 10.69 -12.07
CA VAL A 599 -26.59 11.28 -13.28
C VAL A 599 -25.10 10.98 -13.40
N GLN A 600 -24.48 10.58 -12.29
CA GLN A 600 -23.07 10.23 -12.22
C GLN A 600 -22.80 9.34 -11.01
N VAL A 601 -21.80 8.45 -11.14
CA VAL A 601 -21.15 7.79 -9.99
C VAL A 601 -19.66 8.08 -9.97
N LEU A 602 -19.10 8.25 -8.78
CA LEU A 602 -17.66 8.35 -8.54
C LEU A 602 -17.30 7.42 -7.38
N VAL A 603 -16.89 6.19 -7.71
CA VAL A 603 -16.59 5.13 -6.73
C VAL A 603 -17.82 4.87 -5.84
N ASP A 604 -17.79 5.36 -4.61
CA ASP A 604 -18.81 5.19 -3.58
C ASP A 604 -19.73 6.42 -3.43
N ALA A 605 -19.57 7.44 -4.28
CA ALA A 605 -20.42 8.63 -4.32
C ALA A 605 -21.41 8.63 -5.50
N TRP A 606 -22.67 8.96 -5.24
CA TRP A 606 -23.73 9.14 -6.24
C TRP A 606 -24.11 10.61 -6.39
N PHE A 607 -24.48 10.98 -7.60
CA PHE A 607 -24.92 12.33 -7.92
C PHE A 607 -26.32 12.29 -8.51
N TYR A 608 -27.18 13.21 -8.04
CA TYR A 608 -28.54 13.37 -8.51
C TYR A 608 -28.79 14.83 -8.86
N ASP A 609 -29.50 15.06 -9.97
CA ASP A 609 -29.95 16.39 -10.36
C ASP A 609 -31.44 16.51 -9.98
N ILE A 610 -31.76 17.42 -9.06
CA ILE A 610 -33.13 17.72 -8.61
C ILE A 610 -33.33 19.25 -8.55
N PRO A 611 -34.57 19.75 -8.48
CA PRO A 611 -34.82 21.19 -8.31
C PRO A 611 -34.07 21.75 -7.11
N ALA A 612 -33.47 22.93 -7.27
CA ALA A 612 -32.56 23.50 -6.27
C ALA A 612 -33.23 23.78 -4.91
N ASP A 613 -34.55 23.95 -4.91
CA ASP A 613 -35.41 24.21 -3.75
C ASP A 613 -36.07 22.93 -3.19
N MET A 614 -35.88 21.78 -3.83
CA MET A 614 -36.44 20.51 -3.36
C MET A 614 -35.68 20.01 -2.13
N ASP A 615 -36.43 19.50 -1.14
CA ASP A 615 -35.84 18.81 -0.01
C ASP A 615 -35.09 17.56 -0.49
N TYR A 616 -33.78 17.51 -0.26
CA TYR A 616 -32.91 16.43 -0.70
C TYR A 616 -32.79 15.30 0.32
N HIS A 617 -33.34 15.43 1.54
CA HIS A 617 -33.15 14.45 2.61
C HIS A 617 -33.74 13.06 2.31
N PHE A 618 -34.67 12.94 1.37
CA PHE A 618 -35.16 11.63 0.89
C PHE A 618 -34.07 10.79 0.19
N LEU A 619 -32.98 11.44 -0.25
CA LEU A 619 -31.81 10.79 -0.83
C LEU A 619 -30.79 10.36 0.24
N GLU A 620 -30.99 10.68 1.52
CA GLU A 620 -30.13 10.20 2.60
C GLU A 620 -30.59 8.85 3.15
N ASP A 621 -29.67 8.09 3.75
CA ASP A 621 -30.04 6.93 4.55
C ASP A 621 -30.61 7.34 5.91
N ALA A 622 -31.40 6.45 6.51
CA ALA A 622 -31.90 6.68 7.87
C ALA A 622 -30.75 6.80 8.87
N ARG A 623 -30.85 7.81 9.75
CA ARG A 623 -29.97 7.97 10.91
C ARG A 623 -30.28 6.91 11.96
N ASN A 624 -29.29 6.56 12.77
CA ASN A 624 -29.49 5.67 13.91
C ASN A 624 -30.25 6.39 15.05
N LYS A 625 -30.56 5.64 16.12
CA LYS A 625 -31.29 6.16 17.30
C LYS A 625 -30.64 7.38 17.96
N ASN A 626 -29.34 7.59 17.73
CA ASN A 626 -28.58 8.71 18.30
C ASN A 626 -28.51 9.91 17.32
N GLY A 627 -29.25 9.88 16.21
CA GLY A 627 -29.28 10.96 15.22
C GLY A 627 -28.05 11.01 14.31
N VAL A 628 -27.23 9.95 14.28
CA VAL A 628 -25.98 9.89 13.51
C VAL A 628 -26.10 8.84 12.39
N PHE A 629 -25.45 9.07 11.25
CA PHE A 629 -25.33 8.06 10.19
C PHE A 629 -24.45 6.89 10.64
N ASN A 630 -24.87 5.67 10.32
CA ASN A 630 -24.04 4.49 10.50
C ASN A 630 -22.89 4.49 9.47
N ASN A 631 -21.81 3.77 9.77
CA ASN A 631 -20.81 3.49 8.74
C ASN A 631 -21.46 2.67 7.61
N GLY A 632 -21.17 3.03 6.37
CA GLY A 632 -21.78 2.46 5.18
C GLY A 632 -23.07 3.14 4.74
N SER A 633 -23.60 4.10 5.51
CA SER A 633 -24.78 4.89 5.14
C SER A 633 -24.44 6.01 4.18
N TYR A 634 -25.36 6.32 3.27
CA TYR A 634 -25.30 7.48 2.37
C TYR A 634 -25.79 8.74 3.07
N ARG A 635 -25.00 9.81 2.92
CA ARG A 635 -25.31 11.14 3.46
C ARG A 635 -24.97 12.23 2.46
N TYR A 636 -25.65 13.35 2.57
CA TYR A 636 -25.34 14.54 1.81
C TYR A 636 -23.92 15.05 2.11
N LYS A 637 -23.20 15.48 1.06
CA LYS A 637 -21.83 16.00 1.14
C LYS A 637 -21.69 17.41 0.60
N GLY A 638 -22.50 17.78 -0.39
CA GLY A 638 -22.43 19.06 -1.07
C GLY A 638 -23.33 19.07 -2.30
N HIS A 639 -23.58 20.26 -2.85
CA HIS A 639 -24.23 20.39 -4.14
C HIS A 639 -23.66 21.56 -4.94
N GLN A 640 -23.94 21.56 -6.23
CA GLN A 640 -23.60 22.63 -7.16
C GLN A 640 -24.85 23.05 -7.93
N LEU A 641 -25.13 24.35 -8.02
CA LEU A 641 -26.18 24.87 -8.91
C LEU A 641 -25.80 24.63 -10.38
N LEU A 642 -26.76 24.11 -11.14
CA LEU A 642 -26.57 23.86 -12.57
C LEU A 642 -26.98 25.11 -13.37
N PRO A 643 -26.24 25.44 -14.44
CA PRO A 643 -26.62 26.54 -15.32
C PRO A 643 -27.97 26.23 -15.97
N GLU A 644 -28.81 27.27 -16.16
CA GLU A 644 -30.09 27.11 -16.85
C GLU A 644 -29.87 26.49 -18.23
N LYS A 645 -30.54 25.36 -18.49
CA LYS A 645 -30.56 24.78 -19.84
C LYS A 645 -31.24 25.80 -20.77
N LYS A 646 -30.47 26.51 -21.59
CA LYS A 646 -31.02 27.38 -22.64
C LYS A 646 -31.95 26.53 -23.51
N LYS A 647 -33.24 26.86 -23.55
CA LYS A 647 -34.18 26.28 -24.51
C LYS A 647 -33.61 26.48 -25.91
N ILE A 648 -33.09 25.42 -26.52
CA ILE A 648 -32.82 25.42 -27.95
C ILE A 648 -34.19 25.51 -28.61
N ARG A 649 -34.55 26.70 -29.11
CA ARG A 649 -35.70 26.87 -29.98
C ARG A 649 -35.39 26.12 -31.27
N THR A 650 -35.85 24.88 -31.38
CA THR A 650 -36.01 24.22 -32.67
C THR A 650 -37.05 25.02 -33.45
N ARG A 651 -36.65 25.56 -34.60
CA ARG A 651 -37.52 26.22 -35.57
C ARG A 651 -38.18 25.19 -36.47
#